data_AF-A0A1D2R323-F1
#
_entry.id   AF-A0A1D2R323-F1
#
_cell.length_a   1.000
_cell.length_b   1.000
_cell.length_c   1.000
_cell.angle_alpha   90.00
_cell.angle_beta   90.00
_cell.angle_gamma   90.00
#
_symmetry.space_group_name_H-M   'P 1'
#
loop_
_entity.id
_entity.type
_entity.pdbx_description
1 polymer ?
#
loop_
_entity_poly.entity_id
_entity_poly.type
_entity_poly.pdbx_seq_one_letter_code
_entity_poly.pdbx_strand_id
1 'polypeptide(L)'
;MGQEASDFDFNSKALHAGMLDHVGMEVCDISQISALNFPKGDPEPELCEIGFGCIDKSKPVILCIGHNVAAGAEVIDYAAENNIDVETCAICCTALDLGRYSTGAKVVGQLSCQLQFVRAGIADVIMVDEQCIRVDILENAKKLGIPMIAVTDKLGAGLPDLTNENSDEVVSKLVFGEIAGCYLPDAFEKAGEVAVKTAVLVKKRKEREGTLDDYKGAVKKTADCIGCGLCKQACPVGVDNRLIIQSIDNIFNKKVKKETKSKKITDKELISAKDCIGCGICSKNCPNGLDIKEVVLAIKDGTEIKGKSLAILKRCAECGLCQEKCPKNIDVKEVVKQKKDELNIKTEIKYLTKDEIIEKLGQCLFCGRCESWCPQDIPLVSAFTEVYMDRFAEDKAKISPGRGAVQDVEIREVGMPIVMGEIPGIIAPVGCSLWPRSGAELGEIIEEFLKRNYIVTTSGCSAMALATDYAGTHNLYEKYGGRFAAGNLINVGSCVANSHITGAAMKVASIFAKRKLRANYEEIADYCFNRIGAVGLVLGTMSQKAVSIGFGCMRLGVPVIWGPQGVKYRKELLGNIECDYENDDYNDVFKYNRDLDRWEVYDSFSGEKHYVGPAPEHLSYAAKTKEDVMIMIPKLTIRAGDNFKGRQIKLAHWVDMYQTYSGKGKNSLPPDIHRFVRTETDIPVTMRDDVIEFIKSKGWVPQKKQPDPTLVERLVRKRK
;
A
#
# COMPACT_ATOMS: atom_id res chain seq x y z
N MET A 1 22.99 2.47 20.54
CA MET A 1 23.78 3.56 21.15
C MET A 1 25.25 3.14 21.14
N GLY A 2 26.18 4.08 20.91
CA GLY A 2 27.62 3.79 20.82
C GLY A 2 28.06 3.10 19.52
N GLN A 3 27.42 3.43 18.39
CA GLN A 3 27.76 2.91 17.05
C GLN A 3 27.89 4.10 16.08
N GLU A 4 27.34 4.03 14.86
CA GLU A 4 27.32 5.15 13.92
C GLU A 4 26.51 6.35 14.46
N ALA A 5 27.05 7.55 14.26
CA ALA A 5 26.47 8.82 14.69
C ALA A 5 26.28 9.83 13.54
N SER A 6 26.96 9.63 12.41
CA SER A 6 26.84 10.45 11.21
C SER A 6 25.59 10.04 10.43
N ASP A 7 24.67 10.98 10.20
CA ASP A 7 23.49 10.76 9.36
C ASP A 7 23.90 10.34 7.95
N PHE A 8 24.92 10.99 7.38
CA PHE A 8 25.45 10.64 6.05
C PHE A 8 25.92 9.19 5.98
N ASP A 9 26.73 8.76 6.96
CA ASP A 9 27.24 7.39 7.01
C ASP A 9 26.13 6.37 7.29
N PHE A 10 25.11 6.74 8.06
CA PHE A 10 23.92 5.94 8.25
C PHE A 10 23.16 5.74 6.92
N ASN A 11 23.03 6.78 6.10
CA ASN A 11 22.42 6.69 4.77
C ASN A 11 23.25 5.83 3.82
N SER A 12 24.57 5.98 3.82
CA SER A 12 25.47 5.12 3.05
C SER A 12 25.32 3.64 3.42
N LYS A 13 25.27 3.35 4.73
CA LYS A 13 25.03 1.99 5.26
C LYS A 13 23.64 1.47 4.89
N ALA A 14 22.60 2.31 4.96
CA ALA A 14 21.24 1.93 4.60
C ALA A 14 21.12 1.61 3.10
N LEU A 15 21.75 2.41 2.22
CA LEU A 15 21.82 2.14 0.79
C LEU A 15 22.58 0.84 0.50
N HIS A 16 23.69 0.60 1.19
CA HIS A 16 24.43 -0.66 1.08
C HIS A 16 23.59 -1.86 1.54
N ALA A 17 22.88 -1.74 2.66
CA ALA A 17 21.97 -2.77 3.15
C ALA A 17 20.83 -3.05 2.16
N GLY A 18 20.28 -2.01 1.52
CA GLY A 18 19.27 -2.17 0.46
C GLY A 18 19.81 -2.92 -0.77
N MET A 19 21.06 -2.69 -1.17
CA MET A 19 21.71 -3.50 -2.21
C MET A 19 21.80 -4.98 -1.80
N LEU A 20 22.19 -5.25 -0.54
CA LEU A 20 22.25 -6.63 -0.03
C LEU A 20 20.87 -7.28 0.06
N ASP A 21 19.82 -6.51 0.37
CA ASP A 21 18.44 -6.99 0.35
C ASP A 21 18.06 -7.50 -1.04
N HIS A 22 18.44 -6.78 -2.11
CA HIS A 22 18.21 -7.24 -3.48
C HIS A 22 18.98 -8.51 -3.83
N VAL A 23 20.19 -8.71 -3.28
CA VAL A 23 20.93 -9.97 -3.42
C VAL A 23 20.19 -11.11 -2.73
N GLY A 24 19.73 -10.90 -1.49
CA GLY A 24 18.97 -11.92 -0.74
C GLY A 24 17.65 -12.27 -1.43
N MET A 25 16.94 -11.26 -1.94
CA MET A 25 15.74 -11.42 -2.75
C MET A 25 16.01 -12.21 -4.04
N GLU A 26 17.09 -11.91 -4.76
CA GLU A 26 17.45 -12.62 -5.99
C GLU A 26 17.76 -14.09 -5.70
N VAL A 27 18.60 -14.37 -4.69
CA VAL A 27 18.93 -15.73 -4.25
C VAL A 27 17.67 -16.50 -3.86
N CYS A 28 16.75 -15.87 -3.12
CA CYS A 28 15.48 -16.48 -2.74
C CYS A 28 14.64 -16.84 -3.97
N ASP A 29 14.37 -15.88 -4.87
CA ASP A 29 13.46 -16.11 -5.98
C ASP A 29 14.03 -17.08 -7.03
N ILE A 30 15.33 -17.02 -7.35
CA ILE A 30 15.93 -17.96 -8.29
C ILE A 30 15.96 -19.39 -7.73
N SER A 31 16.14 -19.55 -6.41
CA SER A 31 16.16 -20.86 -5.77
C SER A 31 14.79 -21.53 -5.88
N GLN A 32 13.71 -20.80 -5.59
CA GLN A 32 12.35 -21.34 -5.74
C GLN A 32 11.96 -21.53 -7.22
N ILE A 33 12.37 -20.65 -8.13
CA ILE A 33 12.16 -20.89 -9.58
C ILE A 33 12.79 -22.20 -10.02
N SER A 34 14.02 -22.47 -9.56
CA SER A 34 14.74 -23.68 -9.92
C SER A 34 14.16 -24.92 -9.25
N ALA A 35 13.82 -24.85 -7.97
CA ALA A 35 13.41 -26.00 -7.17
C ALA A 35 11.94 -26.39 -7.40
N LEU A 36 11.05 -25.40 -7.54
CA LEU A 36 9.59 -25.59 -7.65
C LEU A 36 9.07 -25.41 -9.08
N ASN A 37 9.98 -25.35 -10.06
CA ASN A 37 9.66 -25.23 -11.48
C ASN A 37 8.75 -24.04 -11.84
N PHE A 38 8.87 -22.91 -11.14
CA PHE A 38 8.10 -21.70 -11.47
C PHE A 38 8.38 -21.20 -12.90
N PRO A 39 7.54 -20.28 -13.43
CA PRO A 39 7.77 -19.64 -14.72
C PRO A 39 9.17 -19.01 -14.82
N LYS A 40 9.83 -19.22 -15.98
CA LYS A 40 11.23 -18.84 -16.25
C LYS A 40 11.32 -17.67 -17.22
N GLY A 41 10.73 -16.55 -16.83
CA GLY A 41 10.61 -15.36 -17.67
C GLY A 41 9.61 -15.54 -18.80
N ASP A 42 8.53 -16.29 -18.60
CA ASP A 42 7.48 -16.47 -19.62
C ASP A 42 6.69 -15.16 -19.79
N PRO A 43 6.64 -14.53 -20.99
CA PRO A 43 5.83 -13.32 -21.19
C PRO A 43 4.32 -13.55 -21.15
N GLU A 44 3.84 -14.79 -21.28
CA GLU A 44 2.42 -15.14 -21.30
C GLU A 44 2.15 -16.34 -20.37
N PRO A 45 2.45 -16.24 -19.05
CA PRO A 45 2.20 -17.34 -18.14
C PRO A 45 0.70 -17.59 -18.02
N GLU A 46 0.33 -18.84 -17.72
CA GLU A 46 -1.06 -19.18 -17.38
C GLU A 46 -1.54 -18.30 -16.22
N LEU A 47 -2.72 -17.69 -16.40
CA LEU A 47 -3.28 -16.77 -15.42
C LEU A 47 -3.99 -17.53 -14.29
N CYS A 48 -3.75 -17.12 -13.05
CA CYS A 48 -4.49 -17.56 -11.88
C CYS A 48 -5.78 -16.77 -11.73
N GLU A 49 -6.71 -17.31 -10.93
CA GLU A 49 -7.89 -16.58 -10.49
C GLU A 49 -7.59 -15.78 -9.20
N ILE A 50 -8.13 -14.58 -9.12
CA ILE A 50 -8.00 -13.69 -7.96
C ILE A 50 -9.35 -13.12 -7.52
N GLY A 51 -9.56 -13.03 -6.20
CA GLY A 51 -10.72 -12.40 -5.58
C GLY A 51 -11.55 -13.38 -4.75
N PHE A 52 -12.45 -12.84 -3.92
CA PHE A 52 -13.25 -13.65 -3.00
C PHE A 52 -14.24 -14.56 -3.73
N GLY A 53 -14.69 -14.16 -4.91
CA GLY A 53 -15.66 -14.87 -5.75
C GLY A 53 -15.09 -16.08 -6.48
N CYS A 54 -13.76 -16.21 -6.50
CA CYS A 54 -13.06 -17.35 -7.12
C CYS A 54 -13.01 -18.59 -6.21
N ILE A 55 -13.37 -18.45 -4.94
CA ILE A 55 -13.27 -19.53 -3.95
C ILE A 55 -14.53 -20.39 -4.00
N ASP A 56 -14.40 -21.68 -4.32
CA ASP A 56 -15.51 -22.63 -4.23
C ASP A 56 -15.80 -23.00 -2.79
N LYS A 57 -16.79 -22.31 -2.21
CA LYS A 57 -17.23 -22.52 -0.82
C LYS A 57 -17.95 -23.85 -0.61
N SER A 58 -18.23 -24.65 -1.66
CA SER A 58 -18.78 -26.00 -1.49
C SER A 58 -17.70 -27.00 -1.04
N LYS A 59 -16.43 -26.72 -1.34
CA LYS A 59 -15.29 -27.53 -0.96
C LYS A 59 -14.78 -27.18 0.46
N PRO A 60 -13.96 -28.05 1.07
CA PRO A 60 -13.13 -27.67 2.20
C PRO A 60 -12.13 -26.58 1.78
N VAL A 61 -12.08 -25.46 2.50
CA VAL A 61 -11.24 -24.31 2.14
C VAL A 61 -10.04 -24.19 3.08
N ILE A 62 -8.83 -24.20 2.53
CA ILE A 62 -7.57 -24.02 3.26
C ILE A 62 -6.97 -22.68 2.88
N LEU A 63 -6.86 -21.79 3.87
CA LEU A 63 -6.30 -20.45 3.68
C LEU A 63 -4.83 -20.40 4.12
N CYS A 64 -3.91 -20.14 3.19
CA CYS A 64 -2.50 -19.88 3.48
C CYS A 64 -2.24 -18.36 3.58
N ILE A 65 -1.54 -17.91 4.62
CA ILE A 65 -1.21 -16.49 4.79
C ILE A 65 0.29 -16.30 5.02
N GLY A 66 0.92 -15.54 4.13
CA GLY A 66 2.22 -14.89 4.32
C GLY A 66 3.17 -14.99 3.12
N HIS A 67 4.33 -15.66 3.22
CA HIS A 67 5.45 -15.51 2.25
C HIS A 67 6.12 -16.79 1.75
N ASN A 68 6.37 -17.78 2.61
CA ASN A 68 7.07 -19.00 2.23
C ASN A 68 6.07 -19.98 1.62
N VAL A 69 6.26 -20.28 0.33
CA VAL A 69 5.37 -21.15 -0.44
C VAL A 69 5.39 -22.62 0.02
N ALA A 70 6.47 -23.06 0.67
CA ALA A 70 6.72 -24.48 0.94
C ALA A 70 5.54 -25.20 1.60
N ALA A 71 5.01 -24.67 2.70
CA ALA A 71 3.89 -25.30 3.40
C ALA A 71 2.61 -25.36 2.56
N GLY A 72 2.33 -24.34 1.75
CA GLY A 72 1.17 -24.33 0.87
C GLY A 72 1.32 -25.28 -0.32
N ALA A 73 2.55 -25.49 -0.82
CA ALA A 73 2.83 -26.47 -1.86
C ALA A 73 2.54 -27.90 -1.36
N GLU A 74 2.94 -28.22 -0.13
CA GLU A 74 2.64 -29.52 0.51
C GLU A 74 1.14 -29.78 0.68
N VAL A 75 0.32 -28.73 0.88
CA VAL A 75 -1.14 -28.87 0.88
C VAL A 75 -1.65 -29.32 -0.49
N ILE A 76 -1.12 -28.74 -1.57
CA ILE A 76 -1.51 -29.07 -2.95
C ILE A 76 -1.06 -30.50 -3.28
N ASP A 77 0.18 -30.84 -2.98
CA ASP A 77 0.76 -32.14 -3.27
C ASP A 77 0.05 -33.25 -2.50
N TYR A 78 -0.13 -33.08 -1.18
CA TYR A 78 -0.84 -34.06 -0.35
C TYR A 78 -2.28 -34.27 -0.82
N ALA A 79 -3.01 -33.20 -1.16
CA ALA A 79 -4.37 -33.30 -1.67
C ALA A 79 -4.42 -34.04 -3.01
N ALA A 80 -3.51 -33.76 -3.93
CA ALA A 80 -3.42 -34.40 -5.23
C ALA A 80 -3.06 -35.90 -5.10
N GLU A 81 -2.04 -36.25 -4.31
CA GLU A 81 -1.60 -37.62 -4.08
C GLU A 81 -2.71 -38.50 -3.48
N ASN A 82 -3.55 -37.91 -2.64
CA ASN A 82 -4.63 -38.61 -1.95
C ASN A 82 -6.01 -38.45 -2.64
N ASN A 83 -6.07 -37.79 -3.81
CA ASN A 83 -7.32 -37.52 -4.56
C ASN A 83 -8.41 -36.82 -3.71
N ILE A 84 -8.00 -35.85 -2.88
CA ILE A 84 -8.90 -35.08 -2.02
C ILE A 84 -9.17 -33.73 -2.69
N ASP A 85 -10.43 -33.45 -2.99
CA ASP A 85 -10.84 -32.17 -3.58
C ASP A 85 -10.97 -31.09 -2.49
N VAL A 86 -9.97 -30.20 -2.43
CA VAL A 86 -9.93 -29.04 -1.51
C VAL A 86 -9.65 -27.76 -2.29
N GLU A 87 -10.13 -26.64 -1.77
CA GLU A 87 -9.83 -25.32 -2.30
C GLU A 87 -8.66 -24.72 -1.53
N THR A 88 -7.49 -24.65 -2.17
CA THR A 88 -6.29 -24.00 -1.59
C THR A 88 -6.25 -22.55 -2.05
N CYS A 89 -6.36 -21.64 -1.10
CA CYS A 89 -6.34 -20.21 -1.37
C CYS A 89 -5.36 -19.47 -0.47
N ALA A 90 -4.92 -18.29 -0.89
CA ALA A 90 -3.83 -17.63 -0.20
C ALA A 90 -3.89 -16.10 -0.24
N ILE A 91 -3.27 -15.48 0.77
CA ILE A 91 -3.14 -14.03 0.93
C ILE A 91 -1.67 -13.64 1.08
N CYS A 92 -1.29 -12.48 0.52
CA CYS A 92 0.08 -11.96 0.45
C CYS A 92 1.00 -12.72 -0.54
N CYS A 93 2.32 -12.65 -0.35
CA CYS A 93 3.31 -13.15 -1.31
C CYS A 93 3.14 -14.64 -1.61
N THR A 94 2.84 -15.44 -0.59
CA THR A 94 2.59 -16.88 -0.74
C THR A 94 1.46 -17.16 -1.74
N ALA A 95 0.52 -16.22 -1.93
CA ALA A 95 -0.54 -16.40 -2.94
C ALA A 95 -0.02 -16.33 -4.37
N LEU A 96 0.90 -15.41 -4.66
CA LEU A 96 1.53 -15.35 -5.98
C LEU A 96 2.43 -16.56 -6.20
N ASP A 97 3.22 -16.95 -5.20
CA ASP A 97 4.13 -18.08 -5.33
C ASP A 97 3.39 -19.43 -5.41
N LEU A 98 2.26 -19.60 -4.72
CA LEU A 98 1.38 -20.76 -4.93
C LEU A 98 0.75 -20.75 -6.32
N GLY A 99 0.35 -19.58 -6.83
CA GLY A 99 -0.10 -19.46 -8.22
C GLY A 99 0.98 -19.78 -9.25
N ARG A 100 2.26 -19.52 -8.93
CA ARG A 100 3.42 -19.92 -9.75
C ARG A 100 3.70 -21.42 -9.68
N TYR A 101 3.35 -22.05 -8.56
CA TYR A 101 3.45 -23.50 -8.34
C TYR A 101 2.34 -24.25 -9.07
N SER A 102 1.10 -23.82 -8.88
CA SER A 102 -0.10 -24.40 -9.48
C SER A 102 -1.14 -23.33 -9.73
N THR A 103 -1.55 -23.16 -10.97
CA THR A 103 -2.57 -22.17 -11.37
C THR A 103 -3.96 -22.48 -10.80
N GLY A 104 -4.17 -23.70 -10.29
CA GLY A 104 -5.36 -24.09 -9.55
C GLY A 104 -5.50 -23.40 -8.20
N ALA A 105 -4.40 -22.97 -7.58
CA ALA A 105 -4.44 -22.24 -6.31
C ALA A 105 -5.04 -20.84 -6.50
N LYS A 106 -5.93 -20.44 -5.58
CA LYS A 106 -6.65 -19.16 -5.68
C LYS A 106 -5.95 -18.04 -4.94
N VAL A 107 -5.80 -16.90 -5.61
CA VAL A 107 -5.29 -15.68 -4.96
C VAL A 107 -6.47 -14.96 -4.30
N VAL A 108 -6.51 -14.91 -2.98
CA VAL A 108 -7.55 -14.12 -2.29
C VAL A 108 -7.25 -12.63 -2.41
N GLY A 109 -5.98 -12.25 -2.30
CA GLY A 109 -5.52 -10.88 -2.51
C GLY A 109 -4.38 -10.45 -1.59
N GLN A 110 -4.28 -9.13 -1.43
CA GLN A 110 -3.26 -8.46 -0.64
C GLN A 110 -3.49 -8.53 0.88
N LEU A 111 -2.48 -8.11 1.63
CA LEU A 111 -2.48 -7.98 3.09
C LEU A 111 -3.76 -7.38 3.68
N SER A 112 -4.31 -6.33 3.09
CA SER A 112 -5.52 -5.66 3.62
C SER A 112 -6.77 -6.56 3.57
N CYS A 113 -6.78 -7.64 2.78
CA CYS A 113 -7.87 -8.60 2.74
C CYS A 113 -7.87 -9.58 3.92
N GLN A 114 -6.76 -9.74 4.66
CA GLN A 114 -6.61 -10.80 5.68
C GLN A 114 -7.76 -10.83 6.68
N LEU A 115 -7.99 -9.72 7.40
CA LEU A 115 -8.99 -9.72 8.47
C LEU A 115 -10.41 -9.87 7.92
N GLN A 116 -10.69 -9.26 6.77
CA GLN A 116 -11.99 -9.34 6.12
C GLN A 116 -12.29 -10.79 5.67
N PHE A 117 -11.32 -11.47 5.05
CA PHE A 117 -11.49 -12.85 4.60
C PHE A 117 -11.59 -13.82 5.77
N VAL A 118 -10.76 -13.65 6.80
CA VAL A 118 -10.88 -14.49 8.01
C VAL A 118 -12.25 -14.31 8.65
N ARG A 119 -12.72 -13.08 8.83
CA ARG A 119 -14.04 -12.78 9.41
C ARG A 119 -15.23 -13.10 8.51
N ALA A 120 -14.99 -13.33 7.22
CA ALA A 120 -15.99 -13.89 6.34
C ALA A 120 -16.33 -15.35 6.70
N GLY A 121 -15.49 -16.04 7.50
CA GLY A 121 -15.73 -17.40 7.94
C GLY A 121 -15.63 -18.45 6.82
N ILE A 122 -15.04 -18.07 5.68
CA ILE A 122 -14.95 -18.91 4.47
C ILE A 122 -13.98 -20.08 4.67
N ALA A 123 -12.87 -19.84 5.37
CA ALA A 123 -11.85 -20.87 5.59
C ALA A 123 -12.31 -21.93 6.61
N ASP A 124 -11.93 -23.18 6.35
CA ASP A 124 -12.09 -24.30 7.28
C ASP A 124 -10.82 -24.53 8.11
N VAL A 125 -9.65 -24.22 7.55
CA VAL A 125 -8.36 -24.18 8.24
C VAL A 125 -7.57 -22.96 7.77
N ILE A 126 -6.81 -22.35 8.68
CA ILE A 126 -5.86 -21.28 8.36
C ILE A 126 -4.46 -21.78 8.63
N MET A 127 -3.57 -21.65 7.66
CA MET A 127 -2.14 -21.93 7.77
C MET A 127 -1.34 -20.64 7.65
N VAL A 128 -0.44 -20.39 8.60
CA VAL A 128 0.35 -19.16 8.71
C VAL A 128 1.84 -19.47 8.72
N ASP A 129 2.61 -18.74 7.91
CA ASP A 129 4.07 -18.89 7.83
C ASP A 129 4.80 -17.74 8.56
N GLU A 130 5.34 -16.76 7.86
CA GLU A 130 6.07 -15.60 8.34
C GLU A 130 5.75 -14.32 7.55
N GLN A 131 5.97 -13.18 8.22
CA GLN A 131 5.96 -11.82 7.65
C GLN A 131 4.61 -11.33 7.09
N CYS A 132 4.26 -10.07 7.37
CA CYS A 132 2.98 -9.47 6.99
C CYS A 132 1.74 -10.31 7.36
N ILE A 133 1.81 -11.12 8.42
CA ILE A 133 0.64 -11.82 8.96
C ILE A 133 0.12 -10.97 10.11
N ARG A 134 -1.19 -10.72 10.17
CA ARG A 134 -1.73 -9.98 11.31
C ARG A 134 -1.54 -10.78 12.59
N VAL A 135 -1.14 -10.08 13.66
CA VAL A 135 -0.91 -10.72 14.96
C VAL A 135 -2.20 -11.20 15.64
N ASP A 136 -3.36 -10.72 15.20
CA ASP A 136 -4.67 -11.08 15.74
C ASP A 136 -5.38 -12.19 14.95
N ILE A 137 -4.74 -12.83 13.95
CA ILE A 137 -5.39 -13.91 13.17
C ILE A 137 -5.88 -15.04 14.08
N LEU A 138 -5.06 -15.51 15.03
CA LEU A 138 -5.47 -16.58 15.95
C LEU A 138 -6.68 -16.20 16.81
N GLU A 139 -6.75 -14.96 17.28
CA GLU A 139 -7.89 -14.49 18.08
C GLU A 139 -9.18 -14.47 17.25
N ASN A 140 -9.11 -14.00 16.01
CA ASN A 140 -10.26 -13.96 15.11
C ASN A 140 -10.67 -15.36 14.64
N ALA A 141 -9.71 -16.26 14.39
CA ALA A 141 -9.97 -17.65 14.03
C ALA A 141 -10.67 -18.41 15.17
N LYS A 142 -10.26 -18.19 16.42
CA LYS A 142 -10.92 -18.74 17.62
C LYS A 142 -12.40 -18.36 17.71
N LYS A 143 -12.74 -17.10 17.48
CA LYS A 143 -14.13 -16.57 17.48
C LYS A 143 -15.02 -17.17 16.37
N LEU A 144 -14.40 -17.86 15.42
CA LEU A 144 -15.06 -18.54 14.30
C LEU A 144 -14.93 -20.07 14.38
N GLY A 145 -14.26 -20.59 15.41
CA GLY A 145 -13.98 -22.02 15.55
C GLY A 145 -13.13 -22.59 14.40
N ILE A 146 -12.30 -21.77 13.76
CA ILE A 146 -11.41 -22.14 12.66
C ILE A 146 -10.03 -22.50 13.25
N PRO A 147 -9.53 -23.74 13.08
CA PRO A 147 -8.20 -24.11 13.55
C PRO A 147 -7.09 -23.38 12.78
N MET A 148 -6.02 -23.03 13.49
CA MET A 148 -4.83 -22.40 12.89
C MET A 148 -3.59 -23.28 12.99
N ILE A 149 -2.83 -23.40 11.91
CA ILE A 149 -1.55 -24.13 11.85
C ILE A 149 -0.43 -23.13 11.61
N ALA A 150 0.52 -23.03 12.55
CA ALA A 150 1.72 -22.22 12.41
C ALA A 150 2.91 -23.09 11.98
N VAL A 151 3.60 -22.71 10.91
CA VAL A 151 4.63 -23.57 10.29
C VAL A 151 6.06 -23.04 10.38
N THR A 152 6.28 -21.87 10.99
CA THR A 152 7.63 -21.29 11.14
C THR A 152 7.90 -20.77 12.55
N ASP A 153 9.16 -20.83 12.95
CA ASP A 153 9.67 -20.30 14.22
C ASP A 153 9.49 -18.79 14.41
N LYS A 154 9.29 -18.05 13.32
CA LYS A 154 9.04 -16.61 13.34
C LYS A 154 7.62 -16.25 13.76
N LEU A 155 6.68 -17.19 13.70
CA LEU A 155 5.30 -17.00 14.16
C LEU A 155 4.72 -18.29 14.77
N GLY A 156 5.10 -18.63 16.00
CA GLY A 156 4.48 -19.74 16.73
C GLY A 156 3.09 -19.44 17.33
N ALA A 157 2.72 -18.16 17.46
CA ALA A 157 1.44 -17.68 18.02
C ALA A 157 1.05 -18.24 19.41
N GLY A 158 2.01 -18.77 20.18
CA GLY A 158 1.77 -19.44 21.46
C GLY A 158 1.00 -20.77 21.34
N LEU A 159 0.97 -21.37 20.16
CA LEU A 159 0.35 -22.66 19.90
C LEU A 159 1.25 -23.81 20.40
N PRO A 160 0.65 -24.96 20.81
CA PRO A 160 1.43 -26.11 21.25
C PRO A 160 2.24 -26.68 20.08
N ASP A 161 3.53 -26.96 20.34
CA ASP A 161 4.39 -27.68 19.39
C ASP A 161 3.96 -29.15 19.36
N LEU A 162 3.47 -29.59 18.20
CA LEU A 162 3.02 -30.96 17.98
C LEU A 162 3.82 -31.64 16.87
N THR A 163 5.05 -31.19 16.62
CA THR A 163 5.91 -31.71 15.54
C THR A 163 6.14 -33.21 15.65
N ASN A 164 6.28 -33.73 16.87
CA ASN A 164 6.54 -35.16 17.14
C ASN A 164 5.28 -36.00 17.40
N GLU A 165 4.11 -35.39 17.44
CA GLU A 165 2.83 -36.09 17.68
C GLU A 165 2.34 -36.82 16.42
N ASN A 166 1.43 -37.78 16.53
CA ASN A 166 0.85 -38.41 15.35
C ASN A 166 -0.10 -37.43 14.61
N SER A 167 -0.04 -37.36 13.27
CA SER A 167 -0.88 -36.45 12.47
C SER A 167 -2.37 -36.60 12.74
N ASP A 168 -2.89 -37.83 12.88
CA ASP A 168 -4.31 -38.09 13.13
C ASP A 168 -4.73 -37.63 14.54
N GLU A 169 -3.84 -37.75 15.52
CA GLU A 169 -4.07 -37.21 16.88
C GLU A 169 -4.11 -35.69 16.87
N VAL A 170 -3.22 -35.03 16.13
CA VAL A 170 -3.24 -33.57 15.95
C VAL A 170 -4.54 -33.13 15.29
N VAL A 171 -4.94 -33.78 14.20
CA VAL A 171 -6.20 -33.52 13.49
C VAL A 171 -7.39 -33.68 14.44
N SER A 172 -7.44 -34.76 15.24
CA SER A 172 -8.50 -34.98 16.22
C SER A 172 -8.61 -33.82 17.22
N LYS A 173 -7.48 -33.42 17.84
CA LYS A 173 -7.44 -32.30 18.81
C LYS A 173 -7.96 -30.99 18.19
N LEU A 174 -7.63 -30.71 16.93
CA LEU A 174 -8.08 -29.52 16.20
C LEU A 174 -9.58 -29.57 15.86
N VAL A 175 -10.07 -30.70 15.34
CA VAL A 175 -11.46 -30.87 14.88
C VAL A 175 -12.44 -30.82 16.06
N PHE A 176 -12.08 -31.39 17.21
CA PHE A 176 -12.91 -31.34 18.43
C PHE A 176 -12.73 -30.05 19.23
N GLY A 177 -11.84 -29.15 18.81
CA GLY A 177 -11.62 -27.87 19.47
C GLY A 177 -10.94 -27.97 20.85
N GLU A 178 -10.25 -29.08 21.13
CA GLU A 178 -9.40 -29.23 22.32
C GLU A 178 -8.26 -28.20 22.32
N ILE A 179 -7.76 -27.90 21.12
CA ILE A 179 -6.79 -26.84 20.86
C ILE A 179 -7.31 -25.95 19.73
N ALA A 180 -7.02 -24.65 19.82
CA ALA A 180 -7.40 -23.69 18.78
C ALA A 180 -6.47 -23.73 17.54
N GLY A 181 -5.36 -24.45 17.65
CA GLY A 181 -4.33 -24.50 16.63
C GLY A 181 -3.13 -25.30 17.09
N CYS A 182 -2.20 -25.54 16.18
CA CYS A 182 -0.93 -26.21 16.47
C CYS A 182 0.25 -25.50 15.81
N TYR A 183 1.44 -25.77 16.35
CA TYR A 183 2.70 -25.30 15.82
C TYR A 183 3.50 -26.50 15.31
N LEU A 184 3.89 -26.45 14.04
CA LEU A 184 4.59 -27.49 13.28
C LEU A 184 5.78 -26.86 12.52
N PRO A 185 6.80 -26.34 13.22
CA PRO A 185 7.93 -25.66 12.59
C PRO A 185 8.70 -26.57 11.65
N ASP A 186 8.91 -26.10 10.42
CA ASP A 186 9.74 -26.74 9.39
C ASP A 186 9.36 -28.20 9.05
N ALA A 187 8.18 -28.66 9.51
CA ALA A 187 7.61 -29.97 9.24
C ALA A 187 6.55 -29.87 8.13
N PHE A 188 6.94 -29.35 6.97
CA PHE A 188 6.01 -28.92 5.91
C PHE A 188 5.12 -30.05 5.39
N GLU A 189 5.66 -31.25 5.11
CA GLU A 189 4.89 -32.42 4.65
C GLU A 189 3.76 -32.76 5.64
N LYS A 190 4.11 -32.83 6.94
CA LYS A 190 3.15 -33.07 8.02
C LYS A 190 2.13 -31.93 8.15
N ALA A 191 2.56 -30.68 8.00
CA ALA A 191 1.67 -29.54 8.04
C ALA A 191 0.65 -29.59 6.90
N GLY A 192 1.06 -29.99 5.69
CA GLY A 192 0.20 -30.23 4.54
C GLY A 192 -0.84 -31.31 4.82
N GLU A 193 -0.40 -32.48 5.30
CA GLU A 193 -1.27 -33.58 5.71
C GLU A 193 -2.32 -33.12 6.75
N VAL A 194 -1.86 -32.51 7.85
CA VAL A 194 -2.73 -32.06 8.95
C VAL A 194 -3.71 -31.01 8.46
N ALA A 195 -3.29 -30.07 7.62
CA ALA A 195 -4.16 -29.03 7.08
C ALA A 195 -5.29 -29.62 6.23
N VAL A 196 -4.97 -30.52 5.29
CA VAL A 196 -5.95 -31.15 4.40
C VAL A 196 -6.95 -32.00 5.18
N LYS A 197 -6.47 -32.90 6.05
CA LYS A 197 -7.33 -33.75 6.88
C LYS A 197 -8.23 -32.91 7.80
N THR A 198 -7.67 -31.88 8.45
CA THR A 198 -8.44 -31.01 9.34
C THR A 198 -9.52 -30.25 8.58
N ALA A 199 -9.22 -29.69 7.41
CA ALA A 199 -10.18 -28.91 6.63
C ALA A 199 -11.39 -29.75 6.21
N VAL A 200 -11.17 -30.98 5.72
CA VAL A 200 -12.26 -31.90 5.34
C VAL A 200 -13.19 -32.19 6.52
N LEU A 201 -12.62 -32.45 7.70
CA LEU A 201 -13.40 -32.80 8.88
C LEU A 201 -14.10 -31.59 9.51
N VAL A 202 -13.44 -30.43 9.55
CA VAL A 202 -14.05 -29.18 10.01
C VAL A 202 -15.22 -28.77 9.10
N LYS A 203 -15.07 -28.92 7.78
CA LYS A 203 -16.14 -28.67 6.81
C LYS A 203 -17.39 -29.50 7.12
N LYS A 204 -17.22 -30.83 7.25
CA LYS A 204 -18.30 -31.76 7.61
C LYS A 204 -18.94 -31.43 8.95
N ARG A 205 -18.14 -31.01 9.94
CA ARG A 205 -18.66 -30.55 11.25
C ARG A 205 -19.53 -29.31 11.08
N LYS A 206 -19.05 -28.28 10.38
CA LYS A 206 -19.80 -27.04 10.12
C LYS A 206 -21.12 -27.30 9.38
N GLU A 207 -21.15 -28.24 8.43
CA GLU A 207 -22.36 -28.61 7.71
C GLU A 207 -23.41 -29.31 8.62
N ARG A 208 -22.96 -30.07 9.61
CA ARG A 208 -23.84 -30.80 10.54
C ARG A 208 -24.31 -29.96 11.73
N GLU A 209 -23.39 -29.21 12.33
CA GLU A 209 -23.59 -28.52 13.61
C GLU A 209 -23.75 -27.00 13.45
N GLY A 210 -23.49 -26.47 12.25
CA GLY A 210 -23.40 -25.05 11.99
C GLY A 210 -22.01 -24.48 12.25
N THR A 211 -21.79 -23.24 11.79
CA THR A 211 -20.54 -22.51 12.00
C THR A 211 -20.62 -21.74 13.32
N LEU A 212 -19.60 -21.90 14.18
CA LEU A 212 -19.37 -20.97 15.27
C LEU A 212 -19.03 -19.61 14.65
N ASP A 213 -19.82 -18.58 14.95
CA ASP A 213 -19.58 -17.24 14.42
C ASP A 213 -20.04 -16.20 15.45
N ASP A 214 -19.11 -15.78 16.31
CA ASP A 214 -19.33 -14.74 17.32
C ASP A 214 -19.66 -13.37 16.69
N TYR A 215 -19.44 -13.23 15.38
CA TYR A 215 -19.73 -12.03 14.62
C TYR A 215 -21.09 -12.07 13.91
N LYS A 216 -21.82 -13.19 13.99
CA LYS A 216 -23.12 -13.34 13.36
C LYS A 216 -24.08 -12.22 13.78
N GLY A 217 -24.65 -11.52 12.80
CA GLY A 217 -25.53 -10.37 13.03
C GLY A 217 -24.78 -9.12 13.50
N ALA A 218 -23.52 -8.94 13.09
CA ALA A 218 -22.74 -7.74 13.34
C ALA A 218 -23.45 -6.47 12.85
N VAL A 219 -24.18 -6.53 11.74
CA VAL A 219 -25.03 -5.43 11.26
C VAL A 219 -26.09 -5.03 12.30
N LYS A 220 -26.65 -5.98 13.06
CA LYS A 220 -27.63 -5.64 14.11
C LYS A 220 -27.00 -4.89 15.28
N LYS A 221 -25.75 -5.20 15.62
CA LYS A 221 -25.00 -4.51 16.68
C LYS A 221 -24.70 -3.04 16.34
N THR A 222 -24.83 -2.62 15.08
CA THR A 222 -24.65 -1.19 14.74
C THR A 222 -25.71 -0.29 15.35
N ALA A 223 -26.85 -0.85 15.82
CA ALA A 223 -27.89 -0.11 16.55
C ALA A 223 -27.40 0.52 17.86
N ASP A 224 -26.32 0.01 18.44
CA ASP A 224 -25.71 0.55 19.65
C ASP A 224 -24.78 1.75 19.35
N CYS A 225 -24.66 2.15 18.08
CA CYS A 225 -23.77 3.25 17.69
C CYS A 225 -24.22 4.60 18.26
N ILE A 226 -23.40 5.17 19.14
CA ILE A 226 -23.63 6.49 19.75
C ILE A 226 -23.12 7.67 18.91
N GLY A 227 -22.65 7.44 17.67
CA GLY A 227 -22.20 8.51 16.77
C GLY A 227 -20.95 9.30 17.20
N CYS A 228 -20.14 8.77 18.12
CA CYS A 228 -19.03 9.50 18.77
C CYS A 228 -17.93 9.97 17.80
N GLY A 229 -17.69 9.24 16.70
CA GLY A 229 -16.69 9.59 15.68
C GLY A 229 -15.27 9.10 15.94
N LEU A 230 -15.01 8.40 17.03
CA LEU A 230 -13.69 7.82 17.33
C LEU A 230 -13.20 6.89 16.22
N CYS A 231 -14.09 6.09 15.64
CA CYS A 231 -13.79 5.21 14.50
C CYS A 231 -13.30 5.94 13.24
N LYS A 232 -13.73 7.19 13.03
CA LYS A 232 -13.25 8.06 11.94
C LYS A 232 -11.84 8.56 12.23
N GLN A 233 -11.60 9.02 13.46
CA GLN A 233 -10.28 9.54 13.87
C GLN A 233 -9.21 8.46 13.90
N ALA A 234 -9.60 7.24 14.28
CA ALA A 234 -8.71 6.09 14.31
C ALA A 234 -8.32 5.60 12.90
N CYS A 235 -9.08 5.96 11.86
CA CYS A 235 -8.90 5.44 10.51
C CYS A 235 -7.59 5.94 9.88
N PRO A 236 -6.65 5.06 9.51
CA PRO A 236 -5.34 5.47 8.99
C PRO A 236 -5.41 6.05 7.57
N VAL A 237 -6.50 5.80 6.84
CA VAL A 237 -6.74 6.26 5.45
C VAL A 237 -7.92 7.24 5.37
N GLY A 238 -8.41 7.72 6.52
CA GLY A 238 -9.39 8.81 6.57
C GLY A 238 -10.83 8.45 6.18
N VAL A 239 -11.17 7.17 6.01
CA VAL A 239 -12.55 6.71 5.77
C VAL A 239 -13.47 7.10 6.94
N ASP A 240 -14.61 7.71 6.63
CA ASP A 240 -15.62 8.11 7.61
C ASP A 240 -16.46 6.91 8.09
N ASN A 241 -15.83 6.04 8.88
CA ASN A 241 -16.46 4.84 9.45
C ASN A 241 -17.72 5.16 10.27
N ARG A 242 -17.81 6.38 10.85
CA ARG A 242 -19.00 6.81 11.58
C ARG A 242 -20.18 6.91 10.62
N LEU A 243 -20.01 7.60 9.49
CA LEU A 243 -21.06 7.76 8.49
C LEU A 243 -21.48 6.40 7.91
N ILE A 244 -20.52 5.52 7.62
CA ILE A 244 -20.81 4.17 7.11
C ILE A 244 -21.68 3.40 8.10
N ILE A 245 -21.27 3.32 9.37
CA ILE A 245 -22.01 2.57 10.40
C ILE A 245 -23.40 3.15 10.64
N GLN A 246 -23.53 4.48 10.71
CA GLN A 246 -24.84 5.12 10.87
C GLN A 246 -25.75 4.89 9.64
N SER A 247 -25.17 4.77 8.44
CA SER A 247 -25.92 4.46 7.22
C SER A 247 -26.34 2.99 7.18
N ILE A 248 -25.46 2.06 7.57
CA ILE A 248 -25.78 0.64 7.75
C ILE A 248 -26.93 0.50 8.74
N ASP A 249 -26.82 1.12 9.91
CA ASP A 249 -27.88 1.09 10.93
C ASP A 249 -29.23 1.60 10.39
N ASN A 250 -29.20 2.75 9.70
CA ASN A 250 -30.40 3.34 9.08
C ASN A 250 -31.02 2.47 7.97
N ILE A 251 -30.23 1.67 7.25
CA ILE A 251 -30.74 0.80 6.19
C ILE A 251 -31.27 -0.52 6.78
N PHE A 252 -30.47 -1.18 7.61
CA PHE A 252 -30.68 -2.58 8.00
C PHE A 252 -31.41 -2.76 9.33
N ASN A 253 -31.33 -1.79 10.26
CA ASN A 253 -31.99 -1.86 11.57
C ASN A 253 -33.24 -0.95 11.69
N LYS A 254 -33.77 -0.53 10.54
CA LYS A 254 -34.87 0.44 10.41
C LYS A 254 -36.06 0.08 11.33
N LYS A 255 -36.24 0.92 12.36
CA LYS A 255 -37.31 0.88 13.40
C LYS A 255 -37.28 -0.30 14.37
N VAL A 256 -36.33 -0.26 15.30
CA VAL A 256 -36.73 -0.17 16.72
C VAL A 256 -36.13 1.11 17.26
N LYS A 257 -36.74 2.26 16.90
CA LYS A 257 -36.89 3.26 17.96
C LYS A 257 -37.74 2.54 18.98
N LYS A 258 -37.11 1.87 19.95
CA LYS A 258 -37.64 1.94 21.29
C LYS A 258 -37.84 3.44 21.43
N GLU A 259 -39.09 3.87 21.45
CA GLU A 259 -39.44 4.74 22.54
C GLU A 259 -38.73 4.09 23.74
N THR A 260 -37.50 4.55 24.04
CA THR A 260 -37.17 4.80 25.41
C THR A 260 -38.41 5.50 25.82
N LYS A 261 -39.32 4.77 26.49
CA LYS A 261 -40.38 5.39 27.26
C LYS A 261 -39.57 6.48 27.91
N SER A 262 -39.82 7.72 27.49
CA SER A 262 -39.63 8.79 28.41
C SER A 262 -40.50 8.26 29.55
N LYS A 263 -39.84 7.68 30.57
CA LYS A 263 -40.26 8.01 31.90
C LYS A 263 -40.45 9.50 31.74
N LYS A 264 -41.72 9.96 31.73
CA LYS A 264 -42.00 11.27 32.28
C LYS A 264 -41.23 11.23 33.58
N ILE A 265 -40.03 11.80 33.55
CA ILE A 265 -39.25 12.03 34.74
C ILE A 265 -40.13 13.07 35.40
N THR A 266 -41.06 12.59 36.21
CA THR A 266 -41.73 13.38 37.23
C THR A 266 -40.60 14.12 37.92
N ASP A 267 -40.65 15.45 37.90
CA ASP A 267 -39.66 16.40 38.43
C ASP A 267 -38.87 15.88 39.65
N LYS A 268 -37.89 15.02 39.40
CA LYS A 268 -36.97 14.45 40.39
C LYS A 268 -35.59 14.76 39.86
N GLU A 269 -35.13 15.95 40.23
CA GLU A 269 -33.74 16.39 40.32
C GLU A 269 -32.81 15.83 39.23
N LEU A 270 -32.98 16.31 38.00
CA LEU A 270 -31.91 16.31 37.00
C LEU A 270 -30.79 17.23 37.51
N ILE A 271 -29.60 16.68 37.77
CA ILE A 271 -28.39 17.48 38.01
C ILE A 271 -28.14 18.29 36.73
N SER A 272 -28.35 19.59 36.81
CA SER A 272 -28.48 20.46 35.64
C SER A 272 -27.17 21.17 35.33
N ALA A 273 -27.11 21.92 34.23
CA ALA A 273 -25.96 22.79 33.93
C ALA A 273 -25.61 23.74 35.11
N LYS A 274 -26.57 24.05 35.98
CA LYS A 274 -26.38 24.93 37.16
C LYS A 274 -25.31 24.40 38.13
N ASP A 275 -25.20 23.08 38.24
CA ASP A 275 -24.25 22.39 39.13
C ASP A 275 -22.82 22.31 38.54
N CYS A 276 -22.61 22.85 37.33
CA CYS A 276 -21.32 22.89 36.69
C CYS A 276 -20.31 23.73 37.48
N ILE A 277 -19.19 23.10 37.84
CA ILE A 277 -18.07 23.75 38.54
C ILE A 277 -16.99 24.29 37.59
N GLY A 278 -17.19 24.23 36.27
CA GLY A 278 -16.25 24.79 35.29
C GLY A 278 -14.90 24.05 35.14
N CYS A 279 -14.76 22.83 35.67
CA CYS A 279 -13.47 22.10 35.71
C CYS A 279 -12.85 21.74 34.34
N GLY A 280 -13.63 21.76 33.25
CA GLY A 280 -13.13 21.48 31.90
C GLY A 280 -12.85 20.01 31.55
N ILE A 281 -13.15 19.06 32.46
CA ILE A 281 -12.95 17.62 32.21
C ILE A 281 -13.75 17.14 30.99
N CYS A 282 -14.96 17.67 30.77
CA CYS A 282 -15.79 17.34 29.61
C CYS A 282 -15.13 17.75 28.28
N SER A 283 -14.45 18.90 28.23
CA SER A 283 -13.70 19.34 27.05
C SER A 283 -12.49 18.45 26.80
N LYS A 284 -11.73 18.10 27.85
CA LYS A 284 -10.56 17.21 27.74
C LYS A 284 -10.91 15.81 27.25
N ASN A 285 -12.09 15.30 27.61
CA ASN A 285 -12.57 13.98 27.22
C ASN A 285 -13.50 14.01 25.99
N CYS A 286 -13.65 15.15 25.32
CA CYS A 286 -14.43 15.20 24.10
C CYS A 286 -13.63 14.54 22.98
N PRO A 287 -14.11 13.44 22.36
CA PRO A 287 -13.39 12.78 21.28
C PRO A 287 -13.17 13.75 20.10
N ASN A 288 -14.11 14.65 19.85
CA ASN A 288 -14.04 15.61 18.73
C ASN A 288 -13.31 16.92 19.08
N GLY A 289 -12.63 16.97 20.22
CA GLY A 289 -11.85 18.15 20.66
C GLY A 289 -12.70 19.41 20.88
N LEU A 290 -13.98 19.25 21.22
CA LEU A 290 -14.89 20.37 21.45
C LEU A 290 -14.72 20.93 22.86
N ASP A 291 -14.77 22.26 22.99
CA ASP A 291 -14.75 22.92 24.30
C ASP A 291 -16.14 22.90 24.96
N ILE A 292 -16.58 21.72 25.37
CA ILE A 292 -17.91 21.48 25.96
C ILE A 292 -18.15 22.35 27.21
N LYS A 293 -17.11 22.63 27.99
CA LYS A 293 -17.17 23.53 29.14
C LYS A 293 -17.76 24.89 28.77
N GLU A 294 -17.35 25.46 27.64
CA GLU A 294 -17.82 26.77 27.16
C GLU A 294 -19.34 26.78 26.97
N VAL A 295 -19.88 25.73 26.37
CA VAL A 295 -21.33 25.59 26.15
C VAL A 295 -22.07 25.38 27.46
N VAL A 296 -21.59 24.51 28.35
CA VAL A 296 -22.27 24.22 29.62
C VAL A 296 -22.27 25.44 30.54
N LEU A 297 -21.17 26.22 30.57
CA LEU A 297 -21.11 27.48 31.32
C LEU A 297 -22.04 28.54 30.71
N ALA A 298 -22.06 28.71 29.39
CA ALA A 298 -22.99 29.63 28.74
C ALA A 298 -24.46 29.30 29.06
N ILE A 299 -24.81 28.01 29.11
CA ILE A 299 -26.16 27.56 29.52
C ILE A 299 -26.40 27.83 31.00
N LYS A 300 -25.41 27.55 31.87
CA LYS A 300 -25.48 27.80 33.32
C LYS A 300 -25.71 29.28 33.64
N ASP A 301 -24.97 30.16 32.98
CA ASP A 301 -24.95 31.59 33.25
C ASP A 301 -26.03 32.35 32.46
N GLY A 302 -26.87 31.64 31.68
CA GLY A 302 -27.91 32.25 30.84
C GLY A 302 -27.36 33.13 29.73
N THR A 303 -26.10 32.93 29.33
CA THR A 303 -25.43 33.73 28.31
C THR A 303 -25.95 33.38 26.92
N GLU A 304 -26.02 34.39 26.04
CA GLU A 304 -26.46 34.18 24.66
C GLU A 304 -25.48 33.28 23.89
N ILE A 305 -25.99 32.23 23.24
CA ILE A 305 -25.17 31.30 22.46
C ILE A 305 -24.96 31.83 21.04
N LYS A 306 -23.80 32.44 20.81
CA LYS A 306 -23.34 32.92 19.50
C LYS A 306 -21.91 32.45 19.22
N GLY A 307 -21.44 32.67 17.98
CA GLY A 307 -20.05 32.45 17.58
C GLY A 307 -19.54 31.03 17.88
N LYS A 308 -18.51 30.95 18.74
CA LYS A 308 -17.79 29.71 19.07
C LYS A 308 -18.69 28.67 19.77
N SER A 309 -19.51 29.06 20.75
CA SER A 309 -20.46 28.16 21.43
C SER A 309 -21.49 27.58 20.46
N LEU A 310 -21.98 28.37 19.50
CA LEU A 310 -22.89 27.89 18.47
C LEU A 310 -22.21 26.87 17.53
N ALA A 311 -20.95 27.13 17.15
CA ALA A 311 -20.16 26.19 16.34
C ALA A 311 -19.91 24.86 17.08
N ILE A 312 -19.67 24.91 18.40
CA ILE A 312 -19.53 23.73 19.25
C ILE A 312 -20.83 22.93 19.29
N LEU A 313 -21.98 23.59 19.52
CA LEU A 313 -23.28 22.93 19.50
C LEU A 313 -23.53 22.21 18.18
N LYS A 314 -23.32 22.88 17.03
CA LYS A 314 -23.49 22.28 15.69
C LYS A 314 -22.61 21.05 15.45
N ARG A 315 -21.43 20.98 16.06
CA ARG A 315 -20.47 19.88 15.90
C ARG A 315 -20.61 18.78 16.95
N CYS A 316 -21.33 19.02 18.04
CA CYS A 316 -21.51 18.03 19.09
C CYS A 316 -22.32 16.84 18.58
N ALA A 317 -21.79 15.63 18.73
CA ALA A 317 -22.43 14.39 18.30
C ALA A 317 -23.43 13.82 19.31
N GLU A 318 -23.61 14.45 20.48
CA GLU A 318 -24.54 14.00 21.54
C GLU A 318 -24.25 12.56 22.00
N CYS A 319 -22.98 12.15 21.97
CA CYS A 319 -22.56 10.78 22.27
C CYS A 319 -22.53 10.43 23.77
N GLY A 320 -22.40 11.42 24.66
CA GLY A 320 -22.37 11.18 26.11
C GLY A 320 -21.04 10.70 26.70
N LEU A 321 -19.94 10.61 25.94
CA LEU A 321 -18.66 10.16 26.55
C LEU A 321 -18.11 11.11 27.63
N CYS A 322 -18.41 12.40 27.52
CA CYS A 322 -17.90 13.40 28.45
C CYS A 322 -18.61 13.41 29.83
N GLN A 323 -19.85 12.92 29.93
CA GLN A 323 -20.57 12.86 31.21
C GLN A 323 -20.09 11.71 32.10
N GLU A 324 -19.59 10.60 31.52
CA GLU A 324 -19.01 9.48 32.28
C GLU A 324 -17.81 9.89 33.16
N LYS A 325 -17.14 10.99 32.79
CA LYS A 325 -16.00 11.55 33.53
C LYS A 325 -16.36 12.79 34.33
N CYS A 326 -17.64 13.18 34.37
CA CYS A 326 -18.05 14.38 35.09
C CYS A 326 -18.04 14.12 36.61
N PRO A 327 -17.26 14.87 37.42
CA PRO A 327 -17.21 14.67 38.87
C PRO A 327 -18.52 15.06 39.58
N LYS A 328 -19.41 15.76 38.87
CA LYS A 328 -20.75 16.15 39.33
C LYS A 328 -21.86 15.32 38.70
N ASN A 329 -21.55 14.35 37.84
CA ASN A 329 -22.54 13.52 37.14
C ASN A 329 -23.59 14.34 36.35
N ILE A 330 -23.19 15.49 35.79
CA ILE A 330 -24.07 16.29 34.93
C ILE A 330 -24.36 15.51 33.65
N ASP A 331 -25.63 15.40 33.26
CA ASP A 331 -26.02 14.85 31.96
C ASP A 331 -25.77 15.86 30.83
N VAL A 332 -24.49 15.95 30.44
CA VAL A 332 -24.05 16.91 29.43
C VAL A 332 -24.71 16.66 28.07
N LYS A 333 -25.02 15.40 27.75
CA LYS A 333 -25.71 15.04 26.51
C LYS A 333 -27.10 15.68 26.48
N GLU A 334 -27.89 15.48 27.53
CA GLU A 334 -29.25 16.01 27.61
C GLU A 334 -29.25 17.54 27.66
N VAL A 335 -28.33 18.16 28.40
CA VAL A 335 -28.14 19.63 28.44
C VAL A 335 -27.89 20.20 27.05
N VAL A 336 -26.98 19.59 26.28
CA VAL A 336 -26.66 20.05 24.92
C VAL A 336 -27.84 19.82 23.97
N LYS A 337 -28.51 18.68 24.08
CA LYS A 337 -29.64 18.31 23.24
C LYS A 337 -30.82 19.27 23.41
N GLN A 338 -31.23 19.53 24.64
CA GLN A 338 -32.26 20.53 24.94
C GLN A 338 -31.91 21.89 24.35
N LYS A 339 -30.64 22.30 24.46
CA LYS A 339 -30.21 23.59 23.90
C LYS A 339 -30.22 23.63 22.37
N LYS A 340 -29.90 22.51 21.70
CA LYS A 340 -30.04 22.40 20.24
C LYS A 340 -31.50 22.49 19.83
N ASP A 341 -32.40 21.82 20.55
CA ASP A 341 -33.84 21.84 20.29
C ASP A 341 -34.42 23.25 20.47
N GLU A 342 -34.06 23.95 21.55
CA GLU A 342 -34.41 25.36 21.78
C GLU A 342 -33.96 26.28 20.63
N LEU A 343 -32.76 26.06 20.10
CA LEU A 343 -32.17 26.84 19.01
C LEU A 343 -32.55 26.32 17.61
N ASN A 344 -33.42 25.31 17.52
CA ASN A 344 -33.82 24.64 16.29
C ASN A 344 -32.63 24.17 15.42
N ILE A 345 -31.54 23.73 16.07
CA ILE A 345 -30.34 23.21 15.41
C ILE A 345 -30.61 21.76 15.02
N LYS A 346 -31.04 21.53 13.78
CA LYS A 346 -31.16 20.17 13.22
C LYS A 346 -29.80 19.65 12.79
N THR A 347 -29.43 18.47 13.27
CA THR A 347 -28.25 17.74 12.79
C THR A 347 -28.72 16.80 11.68
N GLU A 348 -28.81 17.29 10.44
CA GLU A 348 -29.18 16.43 9.31
C GLU A 348 -27.97 15.59 8.88
N ILE A 349 -28.08 14.27 9.02
CA ILE A 349 -27.10 13.32 8.50
C ILE A 349 -27.61 12.88 7.12
N LYS A 350 -26.85 13.21 6.07
CA LYS A 350 -27.07 12.63 4.74
C LYS A 350 -26.49 11.22 4.73
N TYR A 351 -27.35 10.22 4.97
CA TYR A 351 -26.97 8.81 4.94
C TYR A 351 -26.58 8.37 3.53
N LEU A 352 -25.67 7.39 3.47
CA LEU A 352 -25.22 6.75 2.24
C LEU A 352 -26.24 5.72 1.76
N THR A 353 -26.34 5.53 0.45
CA THR A 353 -27.02 4.38 -0.16
C THR A 353 -26.20 3.09 0.01
N LYS A 354 -26.78 1.92 -0.35
CA LYS A 354 -26.05 0.63 -0.31
C LYS A 354 -24.80 0.68 -1.20
N ASP A 355 -24.93 1.25 -2.40
CA ASP A 355 -23.82 1.34 -3.36
C ASP A 355 -22.73 2.31 -2.88
N GLU A 356 -23.12 3.46 -2.32
CA GLU A 356 -22.18 4.41 -1.72
C GLU A 356 -21.45 3.81 -0.51
N ILE A 357 -22.11 2.97 0.31
CA ILE A 357 -21.45 2.22 1.38
C ILE A 357 -20.41 1.28 0.80
N ILE A 358 -20.79 0.51 -0.22
CA ILE A 358 -19.93 -0.48 -0.88
C ILE A 358 -18.70 0.20 -1.52
N GLU A 359 -18.86 1.37 -2.15
CA GLU A 359 -17.76 2.19 -2.67
C GLU A 359 -16.80 2.64 -1.55
N LYS A 360 -17.35 3.18 -0.45
CA LYS A 360 -16.54 3.63 0.70
C LYS A 360 -15.83 2.48 1.41
N LEU A 361 -16.45 1.30 1.47
CA LEU A 361 -15.82 0.09 2.00
C LEU A 361 -14.69 -0.41 1.10
N GLY A 362 -14.72 -0.16 -0.21
CA GLY A 362 -13.58 -0.40 -1.10
C GLY A 362 -12.33 0.40 -0.72
N GLN A 363 -12.48 1.53 -0.03
CA GLN A 363 -11.37 2.34 0.50
C GLN A 363 -10.91 1.86 1.89
N CYS A 364 -11.65 0.95 2.52
CA CYS A 364 -11.33 0.41 3.84
C CYS A 364 -10.21 -0.62 3.74
N LEU A 365 -9.25 -0.55 4.67
CA LEU A 365 -8.20 -1.56 4.81
C LEU A 365 -8.62 -2.76 5.66
N PHE A 366 -9.86 -2.74 6.18
CA PHE A 366 -10.39 -3.72 7.13
C PHE A 366 -9.44 -4.00 8.30
N CYS A 367 -8.76 -2.96 8.80
CA CYS A 367 -7.66 -3.13 9.75
C CYS A 367 -8.09 -3.39 11.21
N GLY A 368 -9.38 -3.27 11.54
CA GLY A 368 -9.91 -3.46 12.90
C GLY A 368 -9.67 -2.30 13.87
N ARG A 369 -8.83 -1.31 13.53
CA ARG A 369 -8.51 -0.19 14.45
C ARG A 369 -9.75 0.58 14.91
N CYS A 370 -10.75 0.73 14.03
CA CYS A 370 -12.00 1.39 14.36
C CYS A 370 -12.83 0.64 15.40
N GLU A 371 -12.72 -0.69 15.47
CA GLU A 371 -13.37 -1.53 16.48
C GLU A 371 -12.69 -1.36 17.83
N SER A 372 -11.34 -1.40 17.87
CA SER A 372 -10.58 -1.24 19.12
C SER A 372 -10.79 0.14 19.77
N TRP A 373 -11.26 1.13 19.00
CA TRP A 373 -11.60 2.47 19.47
C TRP A 373 -13.09 2.67 19.74
N CYS A 374 -13.92 1.66 19.47
CA CYS A 374 -15.36 1.74 19.67
C CYS A 374 -15.69 1.52 21.16
N PRO A 375 -16.24 2.52 21.88
CA PRO A 375 -16.60 2.35 23.29
C PRO A 375 -17.84 1.48 23.50
N GLN A 376 -18.46 0.99 22.42
CA GLN A 376 -19.64 0.13 22.44
C GLN A 376 -19.31 -1.28 21.93
N ASP A 377 -18.03 -1.58 21.68
CA ASP A 377 -17.54 -2.88 21.22
C ASP A 377 -18.27 -3.40 19.97
N ILE A 378 -18.71 -2.49 19.09
CA ILE A 378 -19.37 -2.86 17.84
C ILE A 378 -18.32 -3.51 16.92
N PRO A 379 -18.59 -4.71 16.36
CA PRO A 379 -17.68 -5.37 15.44
C PRO A 379 -17.81 -4.77 14.02
N LEU A 380 -17.32 -3.54 13.83
CA LEU A 380 -17.39 -2.77 12.59
C LEU A 380 -16.90 -3.55 11.36
N VAL A 381 -15.74 -4.19 11.41
CA VAL A 381 -15.17 -4.96 10.29
C VAL A 381 -16.08 -6.12 9.91
N SER A 382 -16.69 -6.79 10.89
CA SER A 382 -17.63 -7.88 10.60
C SER A 382 -18.95 -7.35 10.04
N ALA A 383 -19.46 -6.22 10.55
CA ALA A 383 -20.63 -5.56 9.99
C ALA A 383 -20.39 -5.09 8.55
N PHE A 384 -19.19 -4.55 8.28
CA PHE A 384 -18.76 -4.19 6.94
C PHE A 384 -18.66 -5.42 6.05
N THR A 385 -18.08 -6.51 6.56
CA THR A 385 -17.95 -7.78 5.82
C THR A 385 -19.34 -8.32 5.45
N GLU A 386 -20.28 -8.37 6.40
CA GLU A 386 -21.67 -8.82 6.18
C GLU A 386 -22.37 -8.00 5.08
N VAL A 387 -22.20 -6.68 5.07
CA VAL A 387 -22.76 -5.82 4.00
C VAL A 387 -22.04 -6.01 2.66
N TYR A 388 -20.75 -6.30 2.69
CA TYR A 388 -19.91 -6.45 1.50
C TYR A 388 -20.01 -7.85 0.86
N MET A 389 -20.53 -8.85 1.57
CA MET A 389 -20.65 -10.24 1.12
C MET A 389 -21.34 -10.40 -0.23
N ASP A 390 -22.36 -9.60 -0.53
CA ASP A 390 -23.07 -9.67 -1.81
C ASP A 390 -22.14 -9.35 -3.00
N ARG A 391 -21.19 -8.42 -2.81
CA ARG A 391 -20.20 -8.05 -3.84
C ARG A 391 -19.12 -9.12 -4.00
N PHE A 392 -18.84 -9.93 -2.98
CA PHE A 392 -17.82 -10.97 -3.09
C PHE A 392 -18.13 -12.00 -4.17
N ALA A 393 -19.40 -12.28 -4.47
CA ALA A 393 -19.75 -13.21 -5.54
C ALA A 393 -19.29 -12.71 -6.93
N GLU A 394 -19.18 -11.39 -7.10
CA GLU A 394 -18.77 -10.73 -8.34
C GLU A 394 -17.29 -10.33 -8.32
N ASP A 395 -16.62 -10.36 -7.17
CA ASP A 395 -15.18 -10.09 -7.00
C ASP A 395 -14.35 -11.28 -7.48
N LYS A 396 -14.23 -11.40 -8.80
CA LYS A 396 -13.39 -12.38 -9.48
C LYS A 396 -12.70 -11.76 -10.69
N ALA A 397 -11.40 -12.00 -10.81
CA ALA A 397 -10.59 -11.57 -11.95
C ALA A 397 -9.47 -12.59 -12.21
N LYS A 398 -8.64 -12.29 -13.21
CA LYS A 398 -7.45 -13.08 -13.55
C LYS A 398 -6.18 -12.30 -13.23
N ILE A 399 -5.15 -13.00 -12.79
CA ILE A 399 -3.85 -12.39 -12.47
C ILE A 399 -2.73 -13.24 -13.05
N SER A 400 -1.69 -12.59 -13.59
CA SER A 400 -0.44 -13.28 -13.86
C SER A 400 0.21 -13.66 -12.53
N PRO A 401 0.49 -14.93 -12.20
CA PRO A 401 1.01 -15.32 -10.89
C PRO A 401 2.44 -14.81 -10.62
N GLY A 402 3.18 -14.46 -11.67
CA GLY A 402 4.55 -14.00 -11.58
C GLY A 402 5.45 -14.73 -12.55
N ARG A 403 5.99 -14.01 -13.53
CA ARG A 403 6.79 -14.64 -14.59
C ARG A 403 8.25 -14.88 -14.22
N GLY A 404 8.75 -14.34 -13.11
CA GLY A 404 10.17 -14.32 -12.79
C GLY A 404 10.94 -13.27 -13.59
N ALA A 405 12.19 -13.59 -13.93
CA ALA A 405 13.12 -12.64 -14.54
C ALA A 405 12.71 -12.20 -15.97
N VAL A 406 12.91 -10.91 -16.28
CA VAL A 406 12.85 -10.41 -17.67
C VAL A 406 13.91 -11.14 -18.51
N GLN A 407 13.61 -11.58 -19.72
CA GLN A 407 14.57 -12.34 -20.54
C GLN A 407 15.57 -11.42 -21.27
N ASP A 408 16.75 -11.95 -21.57
CA ASP A 408 17.80 -11.23 -22.30
C ASP A 408 17.35 -10.81 -23.71
N VAL A 409 16.48 -11.61 -24.35
CA VAL A 409 15.90 -11.28 -25.66
C VAL A 409 15.06 -10.00 -25.59
N GLU A 410 14.25 -9.85 -24.53
CA GLU A 410 13.46 -8.64 -24.31
C GLU A 410 14.37 -7.44 -24.03
N ILE A 411 15.43 -7.61 -23.22
CA ILE A 411 16.39 -6.53 -22.96
C ILE A 411 17.09 -6.05 -24.24
N ARG A 412 17.42 -6.96 -25.18
CA ARG A 412 18.01 -6.57 -26.47
C ARG A 412 17.05 -5.75 -27.33
N GLU A 413 15.76 -6.02 -27.25
CA GLU A 413 14.72 -5.31 -28.01
C GLU A 413 14.49 -3.89 -27.49
N VAL A 414 14.48 -3.70 -26.16
CA VAL A 414 14.12 -2.41 -25.55
C VAL A 414 15.29 -1.59 -25.01
N GLY A 415 16.49 -2.18 -24.91
CA GLY A 415 17.65 -1.55 -24.26
C GLY A 415 18.03 -0.20 -24.87
N MET A 416 18.12 -0.12 -26.21
CA MET A 416 18.43 1.15 -26.89
C MET A 416 17.32 2.20 -26.73
N PRO A 417 16.04 1.90 -27.03
CA PRO A 417 14.96 2.87 -26.81
C PRO A 417 14.86 3.40 -25.37
N ILE A 418 15.12 2.56 -24.35
CA ILE A 418 15.14 2.99 -22.94
C ILE A 418 16.28 3.98 -22.69
N VAL A 419 17.50 3.64 -23.11
CA VAL A 419 18.70 4.47 -22.86
C VAL A 419 18.63 5.81 -23.59
N MET A 420 18.04 5.82 -24.79
CA MET A 420 17.84 7.04 -25.57
C MET A 420 16.67 7.89 -25.05
N GLY A 421 15.81 7.31 -24.21
CA GLY A 421 14.62 7.95 -23.66
C GLY A 421 13.41 7.95 -24.58
N GLU A 422 13.45 7.21 -25.70
CA GLU A 422 12.32 7.07 -26.63
C GLU A 422 11.20 6.20 -26.04
N ILE A 423 11.56 5.21 -25.22
CA ILE A 423 10.65 4.66 -24.23
C ILE A 423 10.70 5.59 -23.02
N PRO A 424 9.59 6.25 -22.64
CA PRO A 424 9.61 7.32 -21.63
C PRO A 424 10.17 6.90 -20.27
N GLY A 425 9.95 5.64 -19.89
CA GLY A 425 10.62 5.05 -18.74
C GLY A 425 10.02 3.72 -18.31
N ILE A 426 10.64 3.15 -17.28
CA ILE A 426 10.16 1.97 -16.56
C ILE A 426 9.54 2.43 -15.25
N ILE A 427 8.30 2.01 -14.97
CA ILE A 427 7.62 2.29 -13.70
C ILE A 427 7.47 0.98 -12.94
N ALA A 428 7.85 0.98 -11.67
CA ALA A 428 7.74 -0.18 -10.81
C ALA A 428 6.75 0.04 -9.66
N PRO A 429 5.42 -0.15 -9.86
CA PRO A 429 4.46 -0.16 -8.76
C PRO A 429 4.62 -1.44 -7.93
N VAL A 430 5.14 -1.29 -6.72
CA VAL A 430 5.49 -2.41 -5.82
C VAL A 430 5.09 -2.08 -4.39
N GLY A 431 5.30 -3.01 -3.46
CA GLY A 431 5.11 -2.77 -2.02
C GLY A 431 3.75 -3.22 -1.49
N CYS A 432 3.29 -2.57 -0.42
CA CYS A 432 2.18 -3.04 0.41
C CYS A 432 0.84 -2.37 0.03
N SER A 433 -0.22 -2.71 0.76
CA SER A 433 -1.60 -2.34 0.43
C SER A 433 -2.20 -1.20 1.27
N LEU A 434 -1.35 -0.33 1.86
CA LEU A 434 -1.81 0.83 2.65
C LEU A 434 -2.16 2.04 1.77
N TRP A 435 -2.98 1.83 0.74
CA TRP A 435 -3.28 2.87 -0.24
C TRP A 435 -4.20 3.96 0.34
N PRO A 436 -3.97 5.25 0.00
CA PRO A 436 -4.80 6.35 0.48
C PRO A 436 -6.27 6.24 0.04
N ARG A 437 -6.51 5.82 -1.21
CA ARG A 437 -7.86 5.68 -1.79
C ARG A 437 -8.04 4.35 -2.55
N SER A 438 -7.80 3.23 -1.86
CA SER A 438 -7.88 1.85 -2.40
C SER A 438 -6.83 1.51 -3.48
N GLY A 439 -6.77 0.24 -3.87
CA GLY A 439 -5.92 -0.19 -4.99
C GLY A 439 -6.41 0.30 -6.36
N ALA A 440 -7.68 0.72 -6.49
CA ALA A 440 -8.19 1.30 -7.74
C ALA A 440 -7.41 2.57 -8.13
N GLU A 441 -7.02 3.40 -7.15
CA GLU A 441 -6.18 4.59 -7.39
C GLU A 441 -4.83 4.21 -8.03
N LEU A 442 -4.23 3.09 -7.61
CA LEU A 442 -3.01 2.57 -8.23
C LEU A 442 -3.28 2.13 -9.68
N GLY A 443 -4.37 1.40 -9.92
CA GLY A 443 -4.80 0.98 -11.26
C GLY A 443 -4.98 2.17 -12.21
N GLU A 444 -5.66 3.22 -11.76
CA GLU A 444 -5.88 4.45 -12.55
C GLU A 444 -4.56 5.17 -12.89
N ILE A 445 -3.62 5.26 -11.94
CA ILE A 445 -2.29 5.82 -12.18
C ILE A 445 -1.58 5.00 -13.26
N ILE A 446 -1.54 3.68 -13.08
CA ILE A 446 -0.75 2.78 -13.93
C ILE A 446 -1.34 2.65 -15.34
N GLU A 447 -2.66 2.58 -15.49
CA GLU A 447 -3.32 2.53 -16.80
C GLU A 447 -2.99 3.78 -17.64
N GLU A 448 -2.90 4.95 -17.01
CA GLU A 448 -2.53 6.19 -17.70
C GLU A 448 -1.09 6.14 -18.24
N PHE A 449 -0.15 5.55 -17.50
CA PHE A 449 1.23 5.40 -17.97
C PHE A 449 1.40 4.27 -19.00
N LEU A 450 0.60 3.20 -18.90
CA LEU A 450 0.55 2.15 -19.93
C LEU A 450 0.09 2.73 -21.28
N LYS A 451 -0.98 3.55 -21.29
CA LYS A 451 -1.45 4.28 -22.49
C LYS A 451 -0.40 5.22 -23.09
N ARG A 452 0.60 5.62 -22.30
CA ARG A 452 1.70 6.50 -22.69
C ARG A 452 3.00 5.76 -23.00
N ASN A 453 2.90 4.46 -23.29
CA ASN A 453 4.03 3.63 -23.71
C ASN A 453 5.15 3.49 -22.67
N TYR A 454 4.87 3.70 -21.38
CA TYR A 454 5.79 3.29 -20.32
C TYR A 454 5.81 1.77 -20.21
N ILE A 455 6.94 1.21 -19.77
CA ILE A 455 7.03 -0.20 -19.38
C ILE A 455 6.66 -0.28 -17.90
N VAL A 456 5.69 -1.12 -17.53
CA VAL A 456 5.29 -1.26 -16.12
C VAL A 456 5.65 -2.64 -15.60
N THR A 457 6.49 -2.70 -14.58
CA THR A 457 6.86 -3.96 -13.89
C THR A 457 6.36 -3.96 -12.45
N THR A 458 5.58 -4.94 -12.03
CA THR A 458 4.97 -4.98 -10.70
C THR A 458 5.29 -6.27 -9.96
N SER A 459 5.08 -6.25 -8.64
CA SER A 459 5.24 -7.40 -7.76
C SER A 459 4.33 -7.29 -6.53
N GLY A 460 4.16 -8.40 -5.81
CA GLY A 460 3.56 -8.43 -4.48
C GLY A 460 2.12 -7.88 -4.42
N CYS A 461 1.81 -7.12 -3.36
CA CYS A 461 0.44 -6.60 -3.15
C CYS A 461 -0.01 -5.61 -4.24
N SER A 462 0.92 -4.84 -4.81
CA SER A 462 0.61 -3.94 -5.93
C SER A 462 0.20 -4.73 -7.18
N ALA A 463 0.86 -5.85 -7.46
CA ALA A 463 0.51 -6.70 -8.59
C ALA A 463 -0.93 -7.22 -8.50
N MET A 464 -1.37 -7.58 -7.28
CA MET A 464 -2.74 -8.00 -6.99
C MET A 464 -3.77 -6.90 -7.21
N ALA A 465 -3.47 -5.67 -6.78
CA ALA A 465 -4.34 -4.52 -6.98
C ALA A 465 -4.48 -4.10 -8.46
N LEU A 466 -3.56 -4.48 -9.33
CA LEU A 466 -3.68 -4.23 -10.78
C LEU A 466 -4.55 -5.28 -11.50
N ALA A 467 -4.85 -6.41 -10.86
CA ALA A 467 -5.76 -7.42 -11.38
C ALA A 467 -7.23 -7.16 -11.01
N THR A 468 -7.47 -6.63 -9.81
CA THR A 468 -8.80 -6.28 -9.32
C THR A 468 -8.83 -4.82 -8.88
N ASP A 469 -9.72 -4.04 -9.49
CA ASP A 469 -10.06 -2.67 -9.07
C ASP A 469 -10.97 -2.65 -7.82
N TYR A 470 -11.18 -3.80 -7.17
CA TYR A 470 -12.22 -4.09 -6.17
C TYR A 470 -13.66 -3.89 -6.68
N ALA A 471 -13.88 -3.11 -7.74
CA ALA A 471 -15.15 -2.84 -8.43
C ALA A 471 -15.57 -3.94 -9.41
N GLY A 472 -14.70 -4.91 -9.69
CA GLY A 472 -14.98 -6.02 -10.60
C GLY A 472 -15.08 -5.60 -12.06
N THR A 473 -14.60 -4.40 -12.43
CA THR A 473 -14.83 -3.86 -13.79
C THR A 473 -13.57 -3.72 -14.64
N HIS A 474 -12.39 -3.64 -14.04
CA HIS A 474 -11.14 -3.36 -14.74
C HIS A 474 -10.01 -4.28 -14.27
N ASN A 475 -9.60 -5.21 -15.14
CA ASN A 475 -8.38 -6.01 -14.98
C ASN A 475 -7.34 -5.54 -16.00
N LEU A 476 -6.18 -5.05 -15.54
CA LEU A 476 -5.16 -4.55 -16.45
C LEU A 476 -4.39 -5.68 -17.15
N TYR A 477 -4.30 -6.88 -16.57
CA TYR A 477 -3.59 -8.01 -17.20
C TYR A 477 -4.30 -8.55 -18.43
N GLU A 478 -5.62 -8.38 -18.53
CA GLU A 478 -6.38 -8.78 -19.72
C GLU A 478 -6.33 -7.72 -20.83
N LYS A 479 -5.93 -6.49 -20.51
CA LYS A 479 -5.85 -5.36 -21.45
C LYS A 479 -4.45 -5.16 -22.05
N TYR A 480 -3.41 -5.51 -21.29
CA TYR A 480 -2.02 -5.20 -21.61
C TYR A 480 -1.17 -6.47 -21.61
N GLY A 481 -0.18 -6.57 -22.51
CA GLY A 481 0.66 -7.76 -22.63
C GLY A 481 1.68 -7.91 -21.50
N GLY A 482 2.21 -9.12 -21.30
CA GLY A 482 3.21 -9.44 -20.26
C GLY A 482 4.67 -9.40 -20.70
N ARG A 483 4.95 -9.12 -21.98
CA ARG A 483 6.31 -8.91 -22.51
C ARG A 483 6.89 -7.60 -22.00
N PHE A 484 8.17 -7.56 -21.66
CA PHE A 484 8.89 -6.36 -21.20
C PHE A 484 9.11 -5.39 -22.39
N ALA A 485 8.04 -4.67 -22.74
CA ALA A 485 7.94 -3.77 -23.88
C ALA A 485 7.09 -2.54 -23.55
N ALA A 486 7.19 -1.50 -24.39
CA ALA A 486 6.46 -0.26 -24.21
C ALA A 486 4.94 -0.50 -24.17
N GLY A 487 4.25 0.05 -23.17
CA GLY A 487 2.80 -0.07 -23.01
C GLY A 487 2.33 -1.39 -22.42
N ASN A 488 3.24 -2.23 -21.91
CA ASN A 488 2.92 -3.53 -21.32
C ASN A 488 3.02 -3.55 -19.79
N LEU A 489 2.31 -4.51 -19.17
CA LEU A 489 2.24 -4.74 -17.73
C LEU A 489 2.82 -6.11 -17.38
N ILE A 490 3.90 -6.10 -16.61
CA ILE A 490 4.70 -7.28 -16.32
C ILE A 490 4.64 -7.58 -14.82
N ASN A 491 3.97 -8.66 -14.40
CA ASN A 491 4.11 -9.15 -13.02
C ASN A 491 5.31 -10.08 -12.89
N VAL A 492 6.34 -9.67 -12.14
CA VAL A 492 7.53 -10.52 -11.92
C VAL A 492 7.34 -11.56 -10.82
N GLY A 493 6.36 -11.39 -9.92
CA GLY A 493 6.02 -12.34 -8.86
C GLY A 493 5.86 -11.71 -7.47
N SER A 494 6.23 -12.46 -6.43
CA SER A 494 6.11 -12.00 -5.04
C SER A 494 7.14 -10.91 -4.68
N CYS A 495 7.15 -10.42 -3.43
CA CYS A 495 8.03 -9.32 -3.04
C CYS A 495 9.52 -9.62 -3.26
N VAL A 496 9.96 -10.88 -3.19
CA VAL A 496 11.36 -11.26 -3.46
C VAL A 496 11.71 -11.19 -4.95
N ALA A 497 10.71 -11.24 -5.84
CA ALA A 497 10.90 -11.05 -7.28
C ALA A 497 11.20 -9.58 -7.66
N ASN A 498 11.16 -8.62 -6.73
CA ASN A 498 11.62 -7.24 -6.99
C ASN A 498 13.09 -7.18 -7.45
N SER A 499 13.89 -8.16 -7.04
CA SER A 499 15.26 -8.36 -7.54
C SER A 499 15.33 -8.38 -9.06
N HIS A 500 14.35 -8.99 -9.74
CA HIS A 500 14.27 -9.07 -11.20
C HIS A 500 14.00 -7.73 -11.89
N ILE A 501 13.35 -6.79 -11.20
CA ILE A 501 13.11 -5.43 -11.70
C ILE A 501 14.43 -4.67 -11.75
N THR A 502 15.17 -4.67 -10.64
CA THR A 502 16.53 -4.10 -10.63
C THR A 502 17.48 -4.86 -11.54
N GLY A 503 17.34 -6.18 -11.61
CA GLY A 503 18.09 -7.04 -12.52
C GLY A 503 17.85 -6.68 -13.99
N ALA A 504 16.63 -6.30 -14.37
CA ALA A 504 16.35 -5.80 -15.71
C ALA A 504 17.12 -4.51 -16.03
N ALA A 505 17.15 -3.53 -15.10
CA ALA A 505 17.95 -2.32 -15.26
C ALA A 505 19.45 -2.62 -15.37
N MET A 506 19.98 -3.49 -14.50
CA MET A 506 21.38 -3.93 -14.55
C MET A 506 21.72 -4.65 -15.87
N LYS A 507 20.77 -5.44 -16.39
CA LYS A 507 20.92 -6.12 -17.69
C LYS A 507 20.87 -5.18 -18.87
N VAL A 508 20.13 -4.08 -18.83
CA VAL A 508 20.25 -3.02 -19.86
C VAL A 508 21.70 -2.52 -19.89
N ALA A 509 22.30 -2.20 -18.74
CA ALA A 509 23.70 -1.78 -18.69
C ALA A 509 24.68 -2.87 -19.18
N SER A 510 24.45 -4.12 -18.79
CA SER A 510 25.35 -5.23 -19.15
C SER A 510 25.21 -5.71 -20.60
N ILE A 511 23.99 -5.83 -21.13
CA ILE A 511 23.72 -6.43 -22.44
C ILE A 511 23.85 -5.36 -23.53
N PHE A 512 23.19 -4.22 -23.35
CA PHE A 512 23.20 -3.16 -24.35
C PHE A 512 24.51 -2.36 -24.30
N ALA A 513 24.92 -1.90 -23.11
CA ALA A 513 26.15 -1.10 -22.96
C ALA A 513 27.41 -1.91 -22.68
N LYS A 514 27.33 -3.25 -22.65
CA LYS A 514 28.47 -4.17 -22.47
C LYS A 514 29.27 -3.90 -21.20
N ARG A 515 28.64 -3.38 -20.14
CA ARG A 515 29.28 -3.12 -18.84
C ARG A 515 29.46 -4.42 -18.08
N LYS A 516 30.61 -4.59 -17.42
CA LYS A 516 30.88 -5.80 -16.60
C LYS A 516 30.15 -5.67 -15.26
N LEU A 517 29.44 -6.73 -14.85
CA LEU A 517 28.69 -6.74 -13.58
C LEU A 517 29.55 -7.08 -12.35
N ARG A 518 30.49 -8.02 -12.50
CA ARG A 518 31.26 -8.57 -11.37
C ARG A 518 32.04 -7.47 -10.63
N ALA A 519 31.77 -7.32 -9.34
CA ALA A 519 32.44 -6.36 -8.45
C ALA A 519 32.46 -4.92 -8.98
N ASN A 520 31.41 -4.52 -9.70
CA ASN A 520 31.39 -3.24 -10.42
C ASN A 520 30.09 -2.45 -10.20
N TYR A 521 29.50 -2.57 -9.01
CA TYR A 521 28.19 -1.99 -8.73
C TYR A 521 28.16 -0.46 -8.92
N GLU A 522 29.24 0.25 -8.58
CA GLU A 522 29.36 1.71 -8.77
C GLU A 522 29.17 2.14 -10.22
N GLU A 523 29.83 1.49 -11.19
CA GLU A 523 29.68 1.82 -12.62
C GLU A 523 28.28 1.48 -13.13
N ILE A 524 27.70 0.38 -12.64
CA ILE A 524 26.33 -0.02 -13.03
C ILE A 524 25.30 0.97 -12.46
N ALA A 525 25.44 1.39 -11.20
CA ALA A 525 24.58 2.39 -10.60
C ALA A 525 24.73 3.75 -11.28
N ASP A 526 25.96 4.17 -11.60
CA ASP A 526 26.22 5.39 -12.38
C ASP A 526 25.56 5.34 -13.77
N TYR A 527 25.65 4.20 -14.45
CA TYR A 527 24.99 4.01 -15.74
C TYR A 527 23.47 4.08 -15.62
N CYS A 528 22.88 3.38 -14.65
CA CYS A 528 21.45 3.40 -14.39
C CYS A 528 20.96 4.83 -14.06
N PHE A 529 21.65 5.51 -13.15
CA PHE A 529 21.33 6.88 -12.72
C PHE A 529 21.37 7.87 -13.88
N ASN A 530 22.36 7.78 -14.78
CA ASN A 530 22.54 8.75 -15.85
C ASN A 530 21.74 8.43 -17.12
N ARG A 531 21.25 7.20 -17.31
CA ARG A 531 20.74 6.75 -18.63
C ARG A 531 19.45 5.94 -18.61
N ILE A 532 19.12 5.29 -17.51
CA ILE A 532 17.93 4.43 -17.45
C ILE A 532 16.81 5.21 -16.77
N GLY A 533 15.89 5.75 -17.58
CA GLY A 533 14.68 6.41 -17.10
C GLY A 533 13.78 5.41 -16.38
N ALA A 534 13.82 5.40 -15.05
CA ALA A 534 13.05 4.47 -14.24
C ALA A 534 12.62 5.12 -12.93
N VAL A 535 11.50 4.65 -12.36
CA VAL A 535 11.01 5.09 -11.05
C VAL A 535 10.26 3.95 -10.35
N GLY A 536 10.59 3.71 -9.08
CA GLY A 536 9.80 2.87 -8.19
C GLY A 536 8.62 3.63 -7.62
N LEU A 537 7.46 3.00 -7.52
CA LEU A 537 6.27 3.56 -6.87
C LEU A 537 5.81 2.61 -5.76
N VAL A 538 5.90 3.09 -4.52
CA VAL A 538 5.36 2.40 -3.34
C VAL A 538 4.20 3.23 -2.80
N LEU A 539 3.04 3.14 -3.45
CA LEU A 539 1.87 3.95 -3.06
C LEU A 539 1.30 3.52 -1.70
N GLY A 540 1.27 2.21 -1.42
CA GLY A 540 0.84 1.66 -0.14
C GLY A 540 2.00 1.38 0.81
N THR A 541 2.55 2.41 1.45
CA THR A 541 3.71 2.28 2.35
C THR A 541 3.35 1.64 3.69
N MET A 542 4.02 0.55 4.07
CA MET A 542 3.81 -0.10 5.36
C MET A 542 5.07 -0.80 5.90
N SER A 543 5.54 -1.85 5.22
CA SER A 543 6.52 -2.76 5.82
C SER A 543 7.95 -2.20 5.83
N GLN A 544 8.80 -2.74 6.70
CA GLN A 544 10.25 -2.49 6.68
C GLN A 544 10.91 -3.04 5.41
N LYS A 545 10.36 -4.13 4.84
CA LYS A 545 10.81 -4.69 3.55
C LYS A 545 10.66 -3.70 2.41
N ALA A 546 9.55 -2.96 2.38
CA ALA A 546 9.35 -1.93 1.37
C ALA A 546 10.43 -0.83 1.45
N VAL A 547 10.92 -0.52 2.66
CA VAL A 547 12.03 0.43 2.87
C VAL A 547 13.32 -0.14 2.31
N SER A 548 13.72 -1.37 2.70
CA SER A 548 14.97 -1.97 2.23
C SER A 548 15.02 -2.13 0.71
N ILE A 549 13.91 -2.56 0.09
CA ILE A 549 13.74 -2.63 -1.38
C ILE A 549 13.92 -1.24 -1.99
N GLY A 550 13.27 -0.21 -1.44
CA GLY A 550 13.42 1.15 -1.94
C GLY A 550 14.86 1.64 -1.87
N PHE A 551 15.57 1.39 -0.76
CA PHE A 551 16.98 1.74 -0.63
C PHE A 551 17.89 0.98 -1.62
N GLY A 552 17.54 -0.26 -1.98
CA GLY A 552 18.22 -1.01 -3.04
C GLY A 552 18.06 -0.36 -4.41
N CYS A 553 16.85 0.04 -4.77
CA CYS A 553 16.57 0.83 -5.99
C CYS A 553 17.34 2.16 -6.00
N MET A 554 17.29 2.90 -4.89
CA MET A 554 18.01 4.17 -4.75
C MET A 554 19.51 3.98 -4.90
N ARG A 555 20.09 2.92 -4.32
CA ARG A 555 21.51 2.59 -4.44
C ARG A 555 21.90 2.25 -5.88
N LEU A 556 20.98 1.69 -6.66
CA LEU A 556 21.16 1.48 -8.11
C LEU A 556 20.97 2.77 -8.94
N GLY A 557 20.62 3.90 -8.33
CA GLY A 557 20.34 5.14 -9.04
C GLY A 557 18.92 5.24 -9.61
N VAL A 558 17.99 4.44 -9.10
CA VAL A 558 16.57 4.47 -9.48
C VAL A 558 15.77 5.21 -8.40
N PRO A 559 15.16 6.37 -8.72
CA PRO A 559 14.28 7.09 -7.79
C PRO A 559 13.11 6.26 -7.28
N VAL A 560 12.66 6.54 -6.06
CA VAL A 560 11.45 5.93 -5.48
C VAL A 560 10.48 7.01 -5.01
N ILE A 561 9.24 6.89 -5.45
CA ILE A 561 8.11 7.67 -4.95
C ILE A 561 7.39 6.84 -3.89
N TRP A 562 7.27 7.41 -2.70
CA TRP A 562 6.46 6.88 -1.62
C TRP A 562 5.07 7.51 -1.63
N GLY A 563 4.04 6.73 -1.31
CA GLY A 563 2.73 7.29 -1.00
C GLY A 563 2.75 8.15 0.29
N PRO A 564 1.62 8.79 0.63
CA PRO A 564 1.56 9.80 1.70
C PRO A 564 2.03 9.32 3.07
N GLN A 565 1.86 8.03 3.38
CA GLN A 565 2.29 7.45 4.65
C GLN A 565 3.81 7.20 4.70
N GLY A 566 4.52 7.35 3.56
CA GLY A 566 5.96 7.18 3.43
C GLY A 566 6.78 8.15 4.27
N VAL A 567 6.21 9.32 4.61
CA VAL A 567 6.82 10.27 5.56
C VAL A 567 7.15 9.62 6.92
N LYS A 568 6.46 8.53 7.29
CA LYS A 568 6.71 7.78 8.52
C LYS A 568 8.00 6.96 8.50
N TYR A 569 8.60 6.76 7.32
CA TYR A 569 9.94 6.17 7.19
C TYR A 569 11.07 7.16 7.54
N ARG A 570 10.72 8.45 7.75
CA ARG A 570 11.57 9.50 8.33
C ARG A 570 12.71 10.01 7.47
N LYS A 571 13.07 9.34 6.37
CA LYS A 571 14.17 9.77 5.50
C LYS A 571 13.74 9.87 4.05
N GLU A 572 13.90 11.07 3.50
CA GLU A 572 13.83 11.37 2.08
C GLU A 572 15.20 11.80 1.57
N LEU A 573 15.44 11.62 0.27
CA LEU A 573 16.66 11.94 -0.45
C LEU A 573 16.27 12.90 -1.57
N LEU A 574 15.93 14.11 -1.15
CA LEU A 574 15.49 15.20 -2.01
C LEU A 574 16.71 15.94 -2.55
N GLY A 575 16.71 16.23 -3.85
CA GLY A 575 17.65 17.17 -4.45
C GLY A 575 17.13 18.59 -4.31
N ASN A 576 18.00 19.49 -3.83
CA ASN A 576 17.68 20.91 -3.75
C ASN A 576 17.96 21.56 -5.11
N ILE A 577 16.88 22.05 -5.74
CA ILE A 577 16.97 22.86 -6.96
C ILE A 577 17.55 24.24 -6.64
N GLU A 578 17.21 24.82 -5.49
CA GLU A 578 17.75 26.11 -5.01
C GLU A 578 18.43 25.88 -3.66
N CYS A 579 19.77 25.98 -3.64
CA CYS A 579 20.56 25.94 -2.42
C CYS A 579 21.55 27.10 -2.47
N ASP A 580 21.61 27.89 -1.40
CA ASP A 580 22.68 28.85 -1.18
C ASP A 580 23.89 28.10 -0.61
N TYR A 581 24.95 28.01 -1.42
CA TYR A 581 26.14 27.20 -1.14
C TYR A 581 26.91 27.65 0.10
N GLU A 582 26.71 28.88 0.55
CA GLU A 582 27.44 29.44 1.71
C GLU A 582 26.84 29.01 3.05
N ASN A 583 25.58 28.54 3.08
CA ASN A 583 24.82 28.23 4.29
C ASN A 583 24.40 26.75 4.40
N ASP A 584 25.03 25.83 3.67
CA ASP A 584 24.79 24.40 3.85
C ASP A 584 25.41 23.95 5.19
N ASP A 585 24.55 23.61 6.17
CA ASP A 585 24.91 23.15 7.51
C ASP A 585 25.90 21.95 7.51
N TYR A 586 26.07 21.28 6.36
CA TYR A 586 26.98 20.15 6.19
C TYR A 586 28.37 20.52 5.63
N ASN A 587 28.60 21.75 5.18
CA ASN A 587 29.87 22.18 4.58
C ASN A 587 31.05 22.12 5.56
N ASP A 588 30.83 22.48 6.83
CA ASP A 588 31.90 22.52 7.84
C ASP A 588 32.24 21.13 8.43
N VAL A 589 31.32 20.17 8.32
CA VAL A 589 31.46 18.83 8.93
C VAL A 589 32.02 17.81 7.95
N PHE A 590 31.64 17.85 6.67
CA PHE A 590 31.91 16.73 5.74
C PHE A 590 32.98 17.00 4.68
N LYS A 591 33.50 18.24 4.54
CA LYS A 591 34.46 18.64 3.49
C LYS A 591 34.20 17.88 2.19
N TYR A 592 33.02 18.06 1.60
CA TYR A 592 32.69 17.46 0.32
C TYR A 592 33.83 17.71 -0.67
N ASN A 593 34.24 16.67 -1.39
CA ASN A 593 35.17 16.87 -2.50
C ASN A 593 34.41 17.69 -3.56
N ARG A 594 34.71 18.99 -3.65
CA ARG A 594 34.01 19.99 -4.50
C ARG A 594 34.38 19.86 -5.98
N ASP A 595 34.73 18.64 -6.42
CA ASP A 595 35.13 18.40 -7.80
C ASP A 595 33.95 18.47 -8.76
N LEU A 596 32.71 18.36 -8.31
CA LEU A 596 31.51 18.61 -9.12
C LEU A 596 30.53 19.48 -8.34
N ASP A 597 29.86 20.40 -9.03
CA ASP A 597 28.62 20.98 -8.53
C ASP A 597 27.47 19.93 -8.51
N ARG A 598 26.43 20.15 -7.70
CA ARG A 598 25.31 19.22 -7.43
C ARG A 598 24.64 18.65 -8.68
N TRP A 599 24.68 19.39 -9.79
CA TRP A 599 24.04 19.04 -11.06
C TRP A 599 25.02 18.96 -12.23
N GLU A 600 26.32 18.87 -11.93
CA GLU A 600 27.37 18.63 -12.91
C GLU A 600 27.75 17.15 -12.97
N VAL A 601 28.18 16.72 -14.14
CA VAL A 601 28.75 15.40 -14.41
C VAL A 601 30.03 15.56 -15.21
N TYR A 602 30.89 14.54 -15.18
CA TYR A 602 31.99 14.44 -16.13
C TYR A 602 31.50 13.95 -17.48
N ASP A 603 32.10 14.46 -18.55
CA ASP A 603 32.13 13.79 -19.84
C ASP A 603 33.16 12.66 -19.80
N SER A 604 32.73 11.41 -19.99
CA SER A 604 33.62 10.25 -19.86
C SER A 604 34.79 10.25 -20.85
N PHE A 605 34.71 11.01 -21.95
CA PHE A 605 35.76 11.08 -22.96
C PHE A 605 36.75 12.22 -22.70
N SER A 606 36.27 13.44 -22.43
CA SER A 606 37.13 14.62 -22.23
C SER A 606 37.54 14.86 -20.78
N GLY A 607 36.77 14.36 -19.82
CA GLY A 607 36.91 14.69 -18.40
C GLY A 607 36.41 16.10 -18.03
N GLU A 608 35.86 16.84 -19.00
CA GLU A 608 35.26 18.15 -18.74
C GLU A 608 33.96 18.01 -17.94
N LYS A 609 33.67 19.01 -17.12
CA LYS A 609 32.47 19.06 -16.29
C LYS A 609 31.35 19.77 -17.06
N HIS A 610 30.16 19.20 -17.01
CA HIS A 610 28.99 19.72 -17.71
C HIS A 610 27.78 19.71 -16.79
N TYR A 611 27.10 20.85 -16.69
CA TYR A 611 25.78 20.93 -16.06
C TYR A 611 24.76 20.15 -16.91
N VAL A 612 24.04 19.21 -16.30
CA VAL A 612 23.03 18.38 -16.98
C VAL A 612 21.61 18.57 -16.44
N GLY A 613 21.46 19.43 -15.43
CA GLY A 613 20.18 19.69 -14.78
C GLY A 613 19.80 18.60 -13.77
N PRO A 614 18.69 18.82 -13.04
CA PRO A 614 18.23 17.92 -11.98
C PRO A 614 17.52 16.67 -12.53
N ALA A 615 18.25 15.80 -13.22
CA ALA A 615 17.72 14.66 -13.96
C ALA A 615 18.31 13.31 -13.53
N PRO A 616 17.73 12.60 -12.53
CA PRO A 616 16.51 12.95 -11.78
C PRO A 616 16.74 13.93 -10.62
N GLU A 617 15.69 14.66 -10.23
CA GLU A 617 15.75 15.66 -9.16
C GLU A 617 15.81 15.04 -7.76
N HIS A 618 15.07 13.95 -7.55
CA HIS A 618 14.98 13.27 -6.26
C HIS A 618 15.32 11.81 -6.44
N LEU A 619 15.96 11.25 -5.43
CA LEU A 619 16.16 9.81 -5.32
C LEU A 619 15.07 9.17 -4.43
N SER A 620 14.49 9.94 -3.52
CA SER A 620 13.36 9.52 -2.68
C SER A 620 12.41 10.70 -2.44
N TYR A 621 11.12 10.52 -2.75
CA TYR A 621 10.09 11.56 -2.61
C TYR A 621 8.77 11.00 -2.05
N ALA A 622 8.21 11.60 -1.01
CA ALA A 622 6.90 11.23 -0.47
C ALA A 622 5.79 12.09 -1.07
N ALA A 623 5.05 11.53 -2.02
CA ALA A 623 3.92 12.19 -2.67
C ALA A 623 2.71 12.29 -1.72
N LYS A 624 2.01 13.43 -1.75
CA LYS A 624 0.86 13.68 -0.87
C LYS A 624 -0.46 13.26 -1.50
N THR A 625 -0.55 13.34 -2.82
CA THR A 625 -1.77 13.02 -3.57
C THR A 625 -1.46 12.19 -4.82
N LYS A 626 -2.51 11.64 -5.42
CA LYS A 626 -2.44 10.99 -6.74
C LYS A 626 -1.87 11.96 -7.78
N GLU A 627 -2.34 13.21 -7.78
CA GLU A 627 -1.94 14.25 -8.72
C GLU A 627 -0.43 14.52 -8.65
N ASP A 628 0.14 14.56 -7.44
CA ASP A 628 1.60 14.69 -7.24
C ASP A 628 2.34 13.51 -7.88
N VAL A 629 1.85 12.28 -7.71
CA VAL A 629 2.45 11.07 -8.32
C VAL A 629 2.42 11.17 -9.85
N MET A 630 1.28 11.58 -10.43
CA MET A 630 1.12 11.72 -11.88
C MET A 630 2.12 12.71 -12.48
N ILE A 631 2.43 13.80 -11.77
CA ILE A 631 3.39 14.82 -12.22
C ILE A 631 4.84 14.36 -12.00
N MET A 632 5.12 13.68 -10.89
CA MET A 632 6.50 13.33 -10.51
C MET A 632 7.06 12.13 -11.28
N ILE A 633 6.24 11.16 -11.69
CA ILE A 633 6.71 10.02 -12.50
C ILE A 633 7.43 10.46 -13.79
N PRO A 634 6.83 11.28 -14.69
CA PRO A 634 7.51 11.69 -15.92
C PRO A 634 8.72 12.60 -15.63
N LYS A 635 8.69 13.40 -14.55
CA LYS A 635 9.82 14.23 -14.15
C LYS A 635 11.02 13.39 -13.71
N LEU A 636 10.79 12.41 -12.84
CA LEU A 636 11.84 11.55 -12.26
C LEU A 636 12.33 10.46 -13.21
N THR A 637 11.77 10.33 -14.41
CA THR A 637 12.29 9.44 -15.47
C THR A 637 13.18 10.15 -16.48
N ILE A 638 13.29 11.49 -16.43
CA ILE A 638 14.25 12.25 -17.23
C ILE A 638 15.68 11.94 -16.77
N ARG A 639 16.60 11.79 -17.72
CA ARG A 639 17.99 11.38 -17.46
C ARG A 639 18.98 12.25 -18.21
N ALA A 640 20.14 12.51 -17.62
CA ALA A 640 21.22 13.28 -18.26
C ALA A 640 21.56 12.77 -19.67
N GLY A 641 21.58 11.44 -19.84
CA GLY A 641 21.94 10.74 -21.08
C GLY A 641 20.83 10.59 -22.12
N ASP A 642 19.63 11.15 -21.92
CA ASP A 642 18.56 11.12 -22.94
C ASP A 642 19.06 11.74 -24.26
N ASN A 643 18.72 11.17 -25.41
CA ASN A 643 18.94 11.86 -26.68
C ASN A 643 17.91 12.99 -26.87
N PHE A 644 18.02 13.80 -27.94
CA PHE A 644 17.09 14.92 -28.15
C PHE A 644 15.63 14.45 -28.30
N LYS A 645 15.39 13.35 -29.03
CA LYS A 645 14.05 12.81 -29.28
C LYS A 645 13.41 12.26 -28.01
N GLY A 646 14.16 11.49 -27.23
CA GLY A 646 13.72 10.97 -25.95
C GLY A 646 13.44 12.07 -24.95
N ARG A 647 14.29 13.10 -24.88
CA ARG A 647 14.05 14.28 -24.05
C ARG A 647 12.75 15.01 -24.45
N GLN A 648 12.51 15.19 -25.75
CA GLN A 648 11.24 15.76 -26.25
C GLN A 648 10.04 14.95 -25.78
N ILE A 649 10.08 13.62 -25.90
CA ILE A 649 8.98 12.74 -25.48
C ILE A 649 8.72 12.88 -23.97
N LYS A 650 9.77 12.80 -23.15
CA LYS A 650 9.64 12.90 -21.68
C LYS A 650 9.16 14.29 -21.22
N LEU A 651 9.68 15.37 -21.82
CA LEU A 651 9.21 16.73 -21.53
C LEU A 651 7.76 16.93 -21.95
N ALA A 652 7.34 16.39 -23.11
CA ALA A 652 5.94 16.44 -23.53
C ALA A 652 5.03 15.74 -22.52
N HIS A 653 5.39 14.55 -22.04
CA HIS A 653 4.64 13.85 -21.00
C HIS A 653 4.59 14.63 -19.69
N TRP A 654 5.71 15.21 -19.24
CA TRP A 654 5.74 15.96 -18.00
C TRP A 654 4.90 17.24 -18.07
N VAL A 655 4.98 17.99 -19.17
CA VAL A 655 4.17 19.20 -19.38
C VAL A 655 2.68 18.85 -19.41
N ASP A 656 2.29 17.82 -20.15
CA ASP A 656 0.90 17.37 -20.24
C ASP A 656 0.35 16.91 -18.87
N MET A 657 1.14 16.15 -18.10
CA MET A 657 0.78 15.76 -16.74
C MET A 657 0.64 16.98 -15.82
N TYR A 658 1.56 17.93 -15.91
CA TYR A 658 1.49 19.15 -15.12
C TYR A 658 0.26 19.99 -15.47
N GLN A 659 -0.05 20.18 -16.75
CA GLN A 659 -1.24 20.90 -17.22
C GLN A 659 -2.53 20.26 -16.74
N THR A 660 -2.57 18.92 -16.69
CA THR A 660 -3.74 18.15 -16.30
C THR A 660 -3.93 18.11 -14.78
N TYR A 661 -2.86 17.86 -14.03
CA TYR A 661 -2.95 17.50 -12.61
C TYR A 661 -2.52 18.60 -11.63
N SER A 662 -1.84 19.67 -12.07
CA SER A 662 -1.38 20.73 -11.15
C SER A 662 -2.49 21.68 -10.67
N GLY A 663 -3.66 21.65 -11.31
CA GLY A 663 -4.75 22.60 -11.08
C GLY A 663 -4.51 24.00 -11.64
N LYS A 664 -3.39 24.25 -12.35
CA LYS A 664 -3.04 25.56 -12.93
C LYS A 664 -3.54 25.78 -14.36
N GLY A 665 -4.17 24.77 -14.94
CA GLY A 665 -4.82 24.84 -16.26
C GLY A 665 -3.91 24.47 -17.43
N LYS A 666 -4.53 24.38 -18.61
CA LYS A 666 -3.95 23.81 -19.84
C LYS A 666 -2.77 24.59 -20.43
N ASN A 667 -2.60 25.86 -20.07
CA ASN A 667 -1.52 26.70 -20.58
C ASN A 667 -0.37 26.84 -19.57
N SER A 668 -0.44 26.12 -18.45
CA SER A 668 0.60 26.19 -17.43
C SER A 668 1.82 25.34 -17.82
N LEU A 669 3.00 25.81 -17.45
CA LEU A 669 4.26 25.07 -17.62
C LEU A 669 4.84 24.70 -16.25
N PRO A 670 5.56 23.57 -16.14
CA PRO A 670 6.31 23.27 -14.94
C PRO A 670 7.29 24.41 -14.62
N PRO A 671 7.33 24.88 -13.36
CA PRO A 671 8.02 26.12 -13.01
C PRO A 671 9.54 26.06 -13.27
N ASP A 672 10.10 24.87 -13.23
CA ASP A 672 11.51 24.55 -13.35
C ASP A 672 11.87 23.86 -14.68
N ILE A 673 10.97 23.85 -15.67
CA ILE A 673 11.23 23.19 -16.98
C ILE A 673 12.51 23.68 -17.67
N HIS A 674 12.86 24.97 -17.48
CA HIS A 674 14.09 25.57 -17.99
C HIS A 674 15.37 24.83 -17.56
N ARG A 675 15.33 24.09 -16.45
CA ARG A 675 16.48 23.31 -15.95
C ARG A 675 16.62 21.93 -16.61
N PHE A 676 15.60 21.48 -17.34
CA PHE A 676 15.56 20.17 -18.01
C PHE A 676 15.69 20.27 -19.54
N VAL A 677 15.65 21.49 -20.10
CA VAL A 677 15.90 21.76 -21.52
C VAL A 677 17.39 22.06 -21.69
N ARG A 678 18.11 21.27 -22.49
CA ARG A 678 19.55 21.50 -22.75
C ARG A 678 19.75 22.35 -23.99
N THR A 679 18.96 22.12 -25.02
CA THR A 679 18.98 22.82 -26.30
C THR A 679 17.57 23.02 -26.82
N GLU A 680 17.36 23.90 -27.80
CA GLU A 680 16.02 24.13 -28.39
C GLU A 680 15.44 22.86 -29.04
N THR A 681 16.30 21.93 -29.46
CA THR A 681 15.91 20.62 -30.00
C THR A 681 15.31 19.67 -28.96
N ASP A 682 15.51 19.90 -27.66
CA ASP A 682 14.84 19.12 -26.61
C ASP A 682 13.37 19.52 -26.44
N ILE A 683 12.96 20.67 -26.98
CA ILE A 683 11.62 21.23 -26.77
C ILE A 683 10.61 20.52 -27.68
N PRO A 684 9.48 20.02 -27.13
CA PRO A 684 8.45 19.37 -27.94
C PRO A 684 7.86 20.34 -28.97
N VAL A 685 7.65 19.86 -30.20
CA VAL A 685 7.26 20.70 -31.35
C VAL A 685 5.94 21.44 -31.12
N THR A 686 4.97 20.79 -30.49
CA THR A 686 3.60 21.32 -30.29
C THR A 686 3.51 22.47 -29.30
N MET A 687 4.52 22.67 -28.46
CA MET A 687 4.57 23.68 -27.39
C MET A 687 5.86 24.50 -27.44
N ARG A 688 6.49 24.54 -28.62
CA ARG A 688 7.82 25.13 -28.79
C ARG A 688 7.86 26.60 -28.42
N ASP A 689 6.92 27.38 -28.95
CA ASP A 689 6.92 28.83 -28.79
C ASP A 689 6.73 29.22 -27.31
N ASP A 690 5.72 28.64 -26.66
CA ASP A 690 5.42 28.86 -25.24
C ASP A 690 6.59 28.50 -24.33
N VAL A 691 7.24 27.35 -24.58
CA VAL A 691 8.38 26.90 -23.76
C VAL A 691 9.61 27.77 -24.01
N ILE A 692 9.92 28.14 -25.27
CA ILE A 692 11.06 29.02 -25.59
C ILE A 692 10.90 30.38 -24.91
N GLU A 693 9.71 30.97 -24.98
CA GLU A 693 9.42 32.25 -24.31
C GLU A 693 9.63 32.12 -22.79
N PHE A 694 9.08 31.07 -22.18
CA PHE A 694 9.19 30.83 -20.75
C PHE A 694 10.65 30.62 -20.30
N ILE A 695 11.43 29.76 -20.96
CA ILE A 695 12.79 29.48 -20.53
C ILE A 695 13.72 30.69 -20.75
N LYS A 696 13.53 31.48 -21.82
CA LYS A 696 14.29 32.73 -22.04
C LYS A 696 13.98 33.77 -20.97
N SER A 697 12.73 33.86 -20.50
CA SER A 697 12.37 34.72 -19.37
C SER A 697 13.09 34.36 -18.06
N LYS A 698 13.61 33.13 -17.95
CA LYS A 698 14.39 32.61 -16.82
C LYS A 698 15.90 32.70 -17.01
N GLY A 699 16.37 33.39 -18.05
CA GLY A 699 17.81 33.54 -18.33
C GLY A 699 18.48 32.26 -18.83
N TRP A 700 17.71 31.34 -19.41
CA TRP A 700 18.25 30.09 -19.95
C TRP A 700 19.17 30.31 -21.15
N VAL A 701 20.26 29.54 -21.22
CA VAL A 701 21.24 29.55 -22.31
C VAL A 701 21.43 28.11 -22.82
N PRO A 702 21.41 27.88 -24.15
CA PRO A 702 21.60 26.54 -24.69
C PRO A 702 22.99 25.98 -24.38
N GLN A 703 23.03 24.69 -24.06
CA GLN A 703 24.27 23.96 -23.85
C GLN A 703 25.03 23.77 -25.17
N LYS A 704 26.36 23.92 -25.12
CA LYS A 704 27.22 23.79 -26.30
C LYS A 704 27.43 22.33 -26.73
N LYS A 705 27.39 21.39 -25.78
CA LYS A 705 27.66 19.97 -25.98
C LYS A 705 26.83 19.16 -25.00
N GLN A 706 26.25 18.07 -25.47
CA GLN A 706 25.71 17.03 -24.59
C GLN A 706 26.86 16.09 -24.19
N PRO A 707 27.17 15.95 -22.88
CA PRO A 707 28.27 15.11 -22.44
C PRO A 707 27.93 13.62 -22.61
N ASP A 708 28.94 12.76 -22.54
CA ASP A 708 28.75 11.36 -22.16
C ASP A 708 28.78 11.25 -20.62
N PRO A 709 27.63 11.35 -19.91
CA PRO A 709 27.61 11.62 -18.48
C PRO A 709 28.13 10.46 -17.63
N THR A 710 28.92 10.81 -16.61
CA THR A 710 29.27 9.96 -15.47
C THR A 710 29.55 10.82 -14.22
N LEU A 711 29.17 10.33 -13.05
CA LEU A 711 29.55 10.88 -11.74
C LEU A 711 30.87 10.30 -11.23
N VAL A 712 31.42 9.30 -11.92
CA VAL A 712 32.55 8.50 -11.44
C VAL A 712 33.82 8.88 -12.21
N GLU A 713 34.69 9.67 -11.57
CA GLU A 713 35.91 10.19 -12.18
C GLU A 713 36.82 9.09 -12.75
N ARG A 714 36.93 7.93 -12.09
CA ARG A 714 37.76 6.81 -12.58
C ARG A 714 37.30 6.22 -13.92
N LEU A 715 36.07 6.53 -14.37
CA LEU A 715 35.56 6.11 -15.68
C LEU A 715 35.95 7.08 -16.79
N VAL A 716 36.44 8.28 -16.45
CA VAL A 716 36.98 9.24 -17.42
C VAL A 716 38.19 8.64 -18.11
N ARG A 717 38.18 8.63 -19.43
CA ARG A 717 39.30 8.16 -20.25
C ARG A 717 40.50 9.08 -20.01
N LYS A 718 41.50 8.60 -19.26
CA LYS A 718 42.79 9.28 -19.19
C LYS A 718 43.37 9.38 -20.60
N ARG A 719 43.63 10.59 -21.08
CA ARG A 719 44.44 10.79 -22.30
C ARG A 719 45.76 10.04 -22.08
N LYS A 720 46.04 9.06 -22.94
CA LYS A 720 47.39 8.49 -23.05
C LYS A 720 48.30 9.50 -23.72
#